data_AF-A0A518EPJ0-F1
#
_entry.id   AF-A0A518EPJ0-F1
#
_cell.length_a   1.000
_cell.length_b   1.000
_cell.length_c   1.000
_cell.angle_alpha   90.00
_cell.angle_beta   90.00
_cell.angle_gamma   90.00
#
_symmetry.space_group_name_H-M   'P 1'
#
loop_
_entity.id
_entity.type
_entity.pdbx_description
1 polymer ?
#
loop_
_entity_poly.entity_id
_entity_poly.type
_entity_poly.pdbx_seq_one_letter_code
_entity_poly.pdbx_strand_id
1 'polypeptide(L)'
;MLYPIAVTALGSTLFTSVLAAQELVPSEATRSVTPVTAVDRSANPPREEREAPPTPVDDTDLPVLIQDEMLDDRVPLPIPARYEASDAGDVLVEEASGDPHFLGFAGASHYPPATEILDPLMIQAAALRQPDARPEAVTYGFVMFFKRITPERVSELEELGVRVLGFHPHYAMRVALPVDVIGAVSTLDFVRWVGSARLEQKLHPALDAELDKTPAGEKVRIYVSVFESDMNDASTFTRIGRVDTTGPVPAGESAEDRRTQVWQSNGWMQAALEEAGAEVISYSPRLDTFQVLIDRAQIESIAARDFVQFIEPTPEAQLNAVPHDESRAMIATDHVVNNWDGGTNQAAIVGVVDSGIEISHADLSIFGVGWNCTTESSPWDDIDNSGNGHGTHVTGTILGRGVAEADQEGNASGLASWGGNSRLFNYRRFPNPCSVGLDSIASTFNSPYSDGAGATTPRPHVVNNSWGSTIAGVPVGTEFNARAADSAVFDQDQLWVWSAGNSGPGASTLGIESSAKNVFTVGNVIDYISTTVGDPGSLWTSSSRGPTADNRWKPNVTAPGRQIRSALANNNTGYANYSGTSMAAPHVTATAAILADRSATFRYAPERMMSLLMASATTKDNLSLTTPSSSHLDTYGAGRVNSFKNNLAFGGNTYTNWGFELNGNQSTFADFTVPAGTTRIIVVMAGIEGPASAGASAALVNDYDLYIDRDPIDPAGNVGEYTAQQSTVDNCEIRMINNPAAGPWRWKVYPDGATSLTKLSVTVYYVADDTTPDATLTLTAADQYIQPNDVVDVTATVNNDDYVASAVVLDRSGSAATVVTSSTVLGDGTVTDLTDSISGGSDIVLGDIIDFFPRAGTWGVSYSTEGTKVFSVEARSDNMINKSASVNIVVDGTMPGAVSNLTSPSHAVNQWSNDPTVTWTWTAASDSLSGIQGYGIFESTSAGSPGATLDIGATTTYTSGAYATSTSGRYFNIRSVDRADNWDNDFVSAGPYFIDTVAPLEPTSIQSTSHPVGVARCEQLTQVRFTGASDAHSGIDGYSIVWSTSPGTTPNTSVNTTSTTVSRTNSPGSWYLHVRTIDRAGNASGTAHFGPFVVTATCGTIYCNSNPNSSGSTATMRAQGSDDASDNDLTVQALQLPTNTVGYFLASPTAGFVANPVGSQGNLCLGGNIGRYSATVLNSGATGSFQLALNLAAIPTPTGSTSAAAGSTYRWQAWFRDANPAVTSNFTNGIQILFY
;
A
#
# COMPACT_ATOMS: atom_id res chain seq x y z
N MET A 1 -11.52 -40.23 20.65
CA MET A 1 -12.65 -40.82 21.41
C MET A 1 -13.74 -39.75 21.53
N LEU A 2 -15.02 -40.10 21.70
CA LEU A 2 -16.06 -39.15 22.15
C LEU A 2 -15.88 -38.89 23.67
N TYR A 3 -16.38 -37.86 24.34
CA TYR A 3 -17.72 -37.20 24.40
C TYR A 3 -17.60 -35.95 25.34
N PRO A 4 -18.69 -35.22 25.72
CA PRO A 4 -19.70 -34.42 24.98
C PRO A 4 -19.37 -32.89 25.12
N ILE A 5 -19.92 -31.92 24.39
CA ILE A 5 -21.29 -31.54 23.96
C ILE A 5 -22.21 -31.01 25.09
N ALA A 6 -22.44 -29.70 25.10
CA ALA A 6 -23.68 -29.06 25.57
C ALA A 6 -23.86 -27.68 24.92
N VAL A 7 -24.77 -27.56 23.94
CA VAL A 7 -25.18 -26.28 23.33
C VAL A 7 -26.71 -26.20 23.37
N THR A 8 -27.24 -25.10 23.89
CA THR A 8 -28.66 -24.73 23.77
C THR A 8 -28.83 -23.62 22.74
N ALA A 9 -29.59 -23.88 21.68
CA ALA A 9 -29.82 -22.95 20.57
C ALA A 9 -31.28 -22.49 20.48
N LEU A 10 -31.49 -21.24 20.05
CA LEU A 10 -32.73 -20.60 19.56
C LEU A 10 -32.31 -19.20 19.04
N GLY A 11 -32.66 -18.69 17.85
CA GLY A 11 -33.30 -19.32 16.69
C GLY A 11 -33.69 -18.31 15.59
N SER A 12 -32.96 -18.32 14.46
CA SER A 12 -33.45 -18.31 13.04
C SER A 12 -34.73 -17.54 12.66
N THR A 13 -34.76 -16.70 11.61
CA THR A 13 -35.05 -17.00 10.17
C THR A 13 -35.43 -15.67 9.45
N LEU A 14 -35.52 -15.48 8.12
CA LEU A 14 -35.13 -16.24 6.89
C LEU A 14 -33.95 -15.44 6.22
N PHE A 15 -33.51 -15.51 4.95
CA PHE A 15 -33.86 -16.12 3.64
C PHE A 15 -32.51 -16.56 2.97
N THR A 16 -32.29 -17.53 2.07
CA THR A 16 -32.98 -18.17 0.91
C THR A 16 -33.10 -17.29 -0.35
N SER A 17 -32.70 -17.67 -1.57
CA SER A 17 -31.97 -18.83 -2.15
C SER A 17 -31.78 -18.57 -3.68
N VAL A 18 -30.78 -19.08 -4.40
CA VAL A 18 -30.76 -20.32 -5.23
C VAL A 18 -29.43 -20.36 -6.03
N LEU A 19 -28.95 -21.54 -6.46
CA LEU A 19 -27.69 -21.76 -7.23
C LEU A 19 -27.86 -21.84 -8.77
N ALA A 20 -26.71 -21.86 -9.47
CA ALA A 20 -26.43 -22.39 -10.82
C ALA A 20 -26.71 -21.47 -12.03
N ALA A 21 -25.86 -21.41 -13.08
CA ALA A 21 -24.57 -22.10 -13.34
C ALA A 21 -23.71 -21.35 -14.39
N GLN A 22 -22.41 -21.75 -14.47
CA GLN A 22 -21.50 -21.60 -15.64
C GLN A 22 -21.04 -20.16 -16.01
N GLU A 23 -19.80 -19.91 -16.46
CA GLU A 23 -18.58 -20.75 -16.56
C GLU A 23 -17.34 -19.84 -16.71
N LEU A 24 -16.20 -20.22 -16.09
CA LEU A 24 -14.79 -20.04 -16.53
C LEU A 24 -13.84 -20.18 -15.33
N VAL A 25 -12.62 -20.69 -15.58
CA VAL A 25 -11.63 -21.08 -14.56
C VAL A 25 -10.23 -20.61 -14.97
N PRO A 26 -9.48 -19.99 -14.06
CA PRO A 26 -8.04 -20.22 -13.91
C PRO A 26 -7.80 -21.15 -12.71
N SER A 27 -6.83 -22.07 -12.83
CA SER A 27 -6.54 -23.07 -11.80
C SER A 27 -5.48 -22.58 -10.81
N GLU A 28 -5.82 -22.50 -9.53
CA GLU A 28 -4.83 -22.37 -8.46
C GLU A 28 -3.93 -23.61 -8.38
N ALA A 29 -2.63 -23.39 -8.25
CA ALA A 29 -1.64 -24.43 -8.00
C ALA A 29 -0.99 -24.21 -6.61
N THR A 30 -1.74 -24.52 -5.55
CA THR A 30 -1.29 -24.35 -4.16
C THR A 30 -0.13 -25.30 -3.83
N ARG A 31 1.10 -24.77 -3.85
CA ARG A 31 2.29 -25.40 -3.25
C ARG A 31 2.29 -25.14 -1.74
N SER A 32 2.39 -26.20 -0.94
CA SER A 32 2.45 -26.11 0.52
C SER A 32 3.87 -25.83 1.03
N VAL A 33 4.05 -24.66 1.65
CA VAL A 33 5.24 -24.38 2.48
C VAL A 33 5.28 -25.40 3.64
N THR A 34 6.45 -25.96 3.92
CA THR A 34 6.62 -27.05 4.90
C THR A 34 7.83 -26.75 5.80
N PRO A 35 7.71 -26.86 7.15
CA PRO A 35 8.85 -26.68 8.05
C PRO A 35 9.98 -27.70 7.80
N VAL A 36 11.23 -27.26 7.96
CA VAL A 36 12.41 -28.05 7.60
C VAL A 36 12.51 -29.34 8.41
N THR A 37 12.40 -30.47 7.73
CA THR A 37 12.75 -31.81 8.22
C THR A 37 13.49 -32.58 7.13
N ALA A 38 14.32 -33.57 7.52
CA ALA A 38 15.30 -34.18 6.64
C ALA A 38 14.70 -34.97 5.46
N VAL A 39 15.40 -34.95 4.32
CA VAL A 39 14.94 -35.44 3.01
C VAL A 39 15.11 -36.96 2.85
N ASP A 40 14.15 -37.62 2.19
CA ASP A 40 14.34 -38.89 1.48
C ASP A 40 13.82 -38.77 0.03
N ARG A 41 14.32 -39.60 -0.89
CA ARG A 41 14.24 -39.43 -2.36
C ARG A 41 13.51 -40.60 -3.05
N SER A 42 12.72 -40.34 -4.11
CA SER A 42 12.62 -41.28 -5.26
C SER A 42 11.79 -40.77 -6.45
N ALA A 43 12.08 -41.37 -7.63
CA ALA A 43 11.38 -41.31 -8.92
C ALA A 43 11.53 -40.04 -9.78
N ASN A 44 11.74 -40.25 -11.10
CA ASN A 44 12.09 -39.22 -12.09
C ASN A 44 11.57 -39.63 -13.50
N PRO A 45 10.83 -38.76 -14.24
CA PRO A 45 10.50 -38.94 -15.67
C PRO A 45 11.45 -38.14 -16.61
N PRO A 46 11.42 -38.38 -17.95
CA PRO A 46 12.48 -37.93 -18.85
C PRO A 46 12.36 -36.51 -19.42
N ARG A 47 13.50 -35.95 -19.84
CA ARG A 47 13.65 -34.72 -20.65
C ARG A 47 13.36 -34.95 -22.14
N GLU A 48 12.98 -33.90 -22.85
CA GLU A 48 13.30 -33.72 -24.29
C GLU A 48 14.46 -32.72 -24.45
N GLU A 49 15.10 -32.70 -25.63
CA GLU A 49 16.40 -32.07 -25.88
C GLU A 49 16.31 -30.55 -26.15
N ARG A 50 17.32 -29.81 -25.68
CA ARG A 50 17.77 -28.54 -26.29
C ARG A 50 19.29 -28.38 -26.14
N GLU A 51 19.83 -27.41 -26.88
CA GLU A 51 21.18 -27.43 -27.43
C GLU A 51 22.32 -27.27 -26.40
N ALA A 52 23.52 -27.74 -26.76
CA ALA A 52 24.64 -27.92 -25.84
C ALA A 52 25.41 -26.60 -25.53
N PRO A 53 25.96 -26.45 -24.30
CA PRO A 53 26.96 -25.43 -23.97
C PRO A 53 28.26 -25.58 -24.79
N PRO A 54 29.14 -24.56 -24.81
CA PRO A 54 30.47 -24.67 -25.40
C PRO A 54 31.32 -25.74 -24.69
N THR A 55 32.36 -26.22 -25.38
CA THR A 55 33.25 -27.30 -24.91
C THR A 55 33.99 -26.94 -23.61
N PRO A 56 34.20 -27.90 -22.70
CA PRO A 56 35.06 -27.71 -21.53
C PRO A 56 36.48 -27.26 -21.89
N VAL A 57 37.10 -26.54 -20.95
CA VAL A 57 38.56 -26.37 -20.89
C VAL A 57 39.18 -27.67 -20.31
N ASP A 58 40.45 -27.92 -20.60
CA ASP A 58 41.16 -29.14 -20.22
C ASP A 58 41.78 -28.96 -18.82
N ASP A 59 41.05 -29.34 -17.77
CA ASP A 59 41.41 -29.11 -16.35
C ASP A 59 42.60 -30.00 -15.85
N THR A 60 43.48 -30.49 -16.73
CA THR A 60 44.53 -31.47 -16.38
C THR A 60 45.81 -30.90 -15.76
N ASP A 61 46.00 -29.58 -15.80
CA ASP A 61 47.21 -28.89 -15.32
C ASP A 61 47.02 -28.21 -13.94
N LEU A 62 45.87 -28.42 -13.27
CA LEU A 62 45.69 -27.98 -11.87
C LEU A 62 46.51 -28.86 -10.91
N PRO A 63 47.17 -28.28 -9.89
CA PRO A 63 47.99 -29.05 -8.94
C PRO A 63 47.11 -30.01 -8.11
N VAL A 64 47.57 -31.25 -7.99
CA VAL A 64 46.92 -32.27 -7.16
C VAL A 64 47.48 -32.18 -5.74
N LEU A 65 46.66 -31.80 -4.77
CA LEU A 65 47.03 -31.87 -3.34
C LEU A 65 47.05 -33.33 -2.86
N ILE A 66 48.20 -33.99 -3.03
CA ILE A 66 48.44 -35.34 -2.53
C ILE A 66 48.56 -35.28 -0.99
N GLN A 67 47.69 -36.01 -0.28
CA GLN A 67 47.67 -36.07 1.19
C GLN A 67 49.05 -36.34 1.84
N ASP A 68 49.91 -37.16 1.21
CA ASP A 68 51.25 -37.48 1.71
C ASP A 68 52.25 -36.30 1.61
N GLU A 69 52.03 -35.32 0.72
CA GLU A 69 52.95 -34.17 0.54
C GLU A 69 52.62 -32.99 1.45
N MET A 70 51.35 -32.83 1.88
CA MET A 70 50.91 -31.78 2.82
C MET A 70 51.47 -31.94 4.25
N LEU A 71 52.15 -33.06 4.54
CA LEU A 71 52.72 -33.43 5.84
C LEU A 71 54.26 -33.56 5.82
N ASP A 72 54.92 -33.17 4.74
CA ASP A 72 56.36 -33.41 4.54
C ASP A 72 57.26 -32.22 4.93
N ASP A 73 58.16 -32.46 5.89
CA ASP A 73 59.23 -31.55 6.34
C ASP A 73 60.15 -31.02 5.22
N ARG A 74 60.10 -31.62 4.03
CA ARG A 74 60.89 -31.21 2.85
C ARG A 74 60.20 -30.14 2.00
N VAL A 75 58.93 -29.84 2.24
CA VAL A 75 58.24 -28.68 1.67
C VAL A 75 58.63 -27.44 2.49
N PRO A 76 59.19 -26.39 1.88
CA PRO A 76 59.42 -25.13 2.59
C PRO A 76 58.11 -24.58 3.13
N LEU A 77 58.11 -24.02 4.35
CA LEU A 77 56.92 -23.34 4.89
C LEU A 77 56.43 -22.28 3.88
N PRO A 78 55.14 -22.32 3.46
CA PRO A 78 54.65 -21.38 2.48
C PRO A 78 54.80 -19.94 2.98
N ILE A 79 55.46 -19.12 2.17
CA ILE A 79 54.90 -17.80 1.91
C ILE A 79 53.81 -18.10 0.88
N PRO A 80 52.52 -17.79 1.14
CA PRO A 80 51.45 -18.12 0.22
C PRO A 80 51.75 -17.64 -1.19
N ALA A 81 51.69 -18.55 -2.15
CA ALA A 81 51.78 -18.20 -3.55
C ALA A 81 50.60 -17.29 -3.88
N ARG A 82 50.84 -16.07 -4.37
CA ARG A 82 49.80 -15.06 -4.49
C ARG A 82 48.96 -15.34 -5.73
N TYR A 83 47.75 -15.84 -5.55
CA TYR A 83 46.77 -16.01 -6.62
C TYR A 83 45.90 -14.74 -6.79
N GLU A 84 45.55 -14.40 -8.03
CA GLU A 84 44.50 -13.43 -8.35
C GLU A 84 43.32 -14.17 -8.99
N ALA A 85 42.11 -13.93 -8.48
CA ALA A 85 40.92 -14.58 -8.99
C ALA A 85 40.62 -14.16 -10.44
N SER A 86 40.17 -15.12 -11.25
CA SER A 86 39.66 -14.87 -12.60
C SER A 86 38.33 -15.61 -12.82
N ASP A 87 37.59 -15.23 -13.86
CA ASP A 87 36.34 -15.90 -14.27
C ASP A 87 36.53 -17.38 -14.67
N ALA A 88 37.77 -17.86 -14.75
CA ALA A 88 38.15 -19.24 -15.07
C ALA A 88 38.78 -20.01 -13.88
N GLY A 89 38.83 -19.41 -12.68
CA GLY A 89 39.54 -19.94 -11.50
C GLY A 89 40.67 -19.02 -11.05
N ASP A 90 41.29 -19.35 -9.92
CA ASP A 90 42.33 -18.54 -9.29
C ASP A 90 43.70 -18.74 -9.98
N VAL A 91 44.37 -17.66 -10.40
CA VAL A 91 45.58 -17.70 -11.24
C VAL A 91 46.81 -17.24 -10.45
N LEU A 92 47.89 -18.04 -10.48
CA LEU A 92 49.15 -17.73 -9.80
C LEU A 92 49.84 -16.48 -10.38
N VAL A 93 50.19 -15.52 -9.53
CA VAL A 93 50.78 -14.21 -9.89
C VAL A 93 52.14 -13.97 -9.26
N GLU A 94 52.36 -14.43 -8.02
CA GLU A 94 53.63 -14.26 -7.30
C GLU A 94 54.04 -15.56 -6.59
N GLU A 95 55.27 -16.00 -6.85
CA GLU A 95 55.89 -17.14 -6.18
C GLU A 95 56.23 -16.80 -4.71
N ALA A 96 56.28 -17.83 -3.85
CA ALA A 96 56.57 -17.69 -2.42
C ALA A 96 57.84 -16.87 -2.12
N SER A 97 57.69 -15.67 -1.52
CA SER A 97 58.81 -14.74 -1.31
C SER A 97 58.70 -13.92 -0.01
N GLY A 98 59.50 -14.27 0.98
CA GLY A 98 59.62 -13.60 2.28
C GLY A 98 60.46 -14.44 3.26
N ASP A 99 60.77 -13.93 4.46
CA ASP A 99 61.20 -14.77 5.59
C ASP A 99 60.08 -14.78 6.64
N PRO A 100 59.27 -15.86 6.74
CA PRO A 100 58.12 -15.91 7.65
C PRO A 100 58.53 -16.12 9.13
N HIS A 101 59.82 -16.13 9.44
CA HIS A 101 60.36 -16.42 10.77
C HIS A 101 60.72 -15.14 11.52
N PHE A 102 59.73 -14.42 12.06
CA PHE A 102 59.96 -13.19 12.84
C PHE A 102 59.07 -13.10 14.07
N LEU A 103 59.58 -12.56 15.17
CA LEU A 103 58.80 -12.35 16.39
C LEU A 103 57.96 -11.07 16.23
N GLY A 104 56.73 -11.22 15.76
CA GLY A 104 55.85 -10.12 15.39
C GLY A 104 54.88 -9.68 16.50
N PHE A 105 55.15 -8.54 17.13
CA PHE A 105 54.22 -7.86 18.05
C PHE A 105 53.59 -6.62 17.39
N ALA A 106 52.44 -6.18 17.91
CA ALA A 106 51.78 -4.92 17.55
C ALA A 106 52.62 -3.67 17.88
N GLY A 107 53.51 -3.75 18.87
CA GLY A 107 54.51 -2.70 19.17
C GLY A 107 55.64 -2.65 18.13
N ALA A 108 56.26 -3.80 17.85
CA ALA A 108 57.32 -3.94 16.85
C ALA A 108 57.54 -5.40 16.43
N SER A 109 58.03 -5.61 15.21
CA SER A 109 58.47 -6.91 14.71
C SER A 109 59.99 -7.07 14.77
N HIS A 110 60.48 -8.23 15.23
CA HIS A 110 61.91 -8.55 15.24
C HIS A 110 62.22 -9.75 14.34
N TYR A 111 63.15 -9.56 13.40
CA TYR A 111 63.66 -10.59 12.50
C TYR A 111 64.99 -11.14 13.06
N PRO A 112 65.02 -12.34 13.68
CA PRO A 112 66.25 -12.92 14.19
C PRO A 112 67.17 -13.32 13.03
N PRO A 113 68.48 -13.03 13.05
CA PRO A 113 69.40 -13.41 11.99
C PRO A 113 69.32 -14.89 11.64
N ALA A 114 69.48 -15.26 10.36
CA ALA A 114 69.44 -16.66 9.90
C ALA A 114 70.55 -17.55 10.52
N THR A 115 71.56 -16.95 11.17
CA THR A 115 72.62 -17.64 11.92
C THR A 115 72.43 -17.59 13.44
N GLU A 116 71.35 -16.97 13.93
CA GLU A 116 71.02 -16.87 15.35
C GLU A 116 69.92 -17.88 15.70
N ILE A 117 70.25 -18.86 16.53
CA ILE A 117 69.32 -19.88 17.05
C ILE A 117 68.97 -19.59 18.53
N LEU A 118 69.77 -18.77 19.23
CA LEU A 118 69.56 -18.41 20.63
C LEU A 118 69.88 -16.92 20.85
N ASP A 119 68.88 -16.18 21.31
CA ASP A 119 68.91 -14.74 21.56
C ASP A 119 69.88 -14.36 22.71
N PRO A 120 70.79 -13.40 22.51
CA PRO A 120 71.61 -12.83 23.58
C PRO A 120 70.81 -12.31 24.80
N LEU A 121 69.60 -11.78 24.60
CA LEU A 121 68.72 -11.32 25.68
C LEU A 121 68.20 -12.49 26.53
N MET A 122 67.88 -13.62 25.90
CA MET A 122 67.42 -14.84 26.58
C MET A 122 68.54 -15.44 27.43
N ILE A 123 69.78 -15.45 26.92
CA ILE A 123 70.98 -15.83 27.68
C ILE A 123 71.17 -14.87 28.88
N GLN A 124 70.95 -13.57 28.70
CA GLN A 124 71.06 -12.57 29.77
C GLN A 124 69.98 -12.75 30.85
N ALA A 125 68.72 -12.95 30.47
CA ALA A 125 67.61 -13.21 31.40
C ALA A 125 67.84 -14.48 32.22
N ALA A 126 68.21 -15.58 31.56
CA ALA A 126 68.57 -16.84 32.19
C ALA A 126 69.75 -16.73 33.17
N ALA A 127 70.74 -15.89 32.86
CA ALA A 127 71.90 -15.65 33.71
C ALA A 127 71.60 -14.76 34.94
N LEU A 128 70.59 -13.89 34.88
CA LEU A 128 70.32 -12.90 35.93
C LEU A 128 69.72 -13.48 37.21
N ARG A 129 69.00 -14.61 37.13
CA ARG A 129 68.25 -15.24 38.25
C ARG A 129 67.44 -14.21 39.05
N GLN A 130 66.33 -13.78 38.46
CA GLN A 130 65.44 -12.75 39.03
C GLN A 130 65.14 -13.03 40.53
N PRO A 131 65.23 -12.02 41.42
CA PRO A 131 65.04 -12.21 42.86
C PRO A 131 63.57 -12.26 43.30
N ASP A 132 62.64 -12.38 42.35
CA ASP A 132 61.20 -12.08 42.45
C ASP A 132 60.35 -13.20 43.06
N ALA A 133 60.95 -14.01 43.93
CA ALA A 133 60.31 -15.10 44.68
C ALA A 133 59.57 -16.17 43.84
N ARG A 134 59.79 -16.23 42.52
CA ARG A 134 59.19 -17.22 41.62
C ARG A 134 59.41 -18.67 42.10
N PRO A 135 58.42 -19.58 41.92
CA PRO A 135 58.48 -20.94 42.45
C PRO A 135 59.48 -21.85 41.72
N GLU A 136 59.73 -21.59 40.42
CA GLU A 136 60.57 -22.44 39.55
C GLU A 136 61.73 -21.63 38.93
N ALA A 137 62.85 -22.30 38.65
CA ALA A 137 64.02 -21.70 38.00
C ALA A 137 63.86 -21.59 36.46
N VAL A 138 62.71 -21.10 36.02
CA VAL A 138 62.33 -20.89 34.62
C VAL A 138 62.53 -19.43 34.19
N THR A 139 62.67 -19.22 32.89
CA THR A 139 62.54 -17.91 32.26
C THR A 139 61.58 -17.98 31.08
N TYR A 140 60.90 -16.87 30.79
CA TYR A 140 59.83 -16.80 29.81
C TYR A 140 60.33 -16.26 28.47
N GLY A 141 59.80 -16.82 27.38
CA GLY A 141 60.21 -16.42 26.04
C GLY A 141 59.44 -17.15 24.94
N PHE A 142 60.09 -17.27 23.79
CA PHE A 142 59.53 -17.85 22.57
C PHE A 142 60.46 -18.88 21.97
N VAL A 143 59.88 -19.98 21.47
CA VAL A 143 60.55 -20.96 20.60
C VAL A 143 59.89 -20.85 19.22
N MET A 144 60.66 -20.41 18.24
CA MET A 144 60.24 -20.29 16.84
C MET A 144 60.62 -21.56 16.09
N PHE A 145 59.73 -22.04 15.22
CA PHE A 145 59.90 -23.24 14.42
C PHE A 145 60.24 -22.84 12.96
N PHE A 146 61.01 -23.65 12.23
CA PHE A 146 61.14 -23.54 10.76
C PHE A 146 60.50 -24.70 9.99
N LYS A 147 59.82 -25.59 10.72
CA LYS A 147 58.95 -26.64 10.20
C LYS A 147 57.53 -26.40 10.70
N ARG A 148 56.55 -27.10 10.12
CA ARG A 148 55.17 -27.10 10.64
C ARG A 148 55.16 -27.46 12.13
N ILE A 149 54.39 -26.70 12.91
CA ILE A 149 54.12 -27.00 14.31
C ILE A 149 53.19 -28.21 14.34
N THR A 150 53.57 -29.27 15.04
CA THR A 150 52.73 -30.46 15.21
C THR A 150 52.71 -30.89 16.69
N PRO A 151 51.69 -31.65 17.14
CA PRO A 151 51.61 -32.13 18.52
C PRO A 151 52.87 -32.90 18.96
N GLU A 152 53.48 -33.67 18.07
CA GLU A 152 54.70 -34.45 18.34
C GLU A 152 55.87 -33.53 18.67
N ARG A 153 56.04 -32.42 17.93
CA ARG A 153 57.12 -31.44 18.16
C ARG A 153 56.89 -30.57 19.38
N VAL A 154 55.62 -30.30 19.70
CA VAL A 154 55.24 -29.68 20.98
C VAL A 154 55.64 -30.63 22.12
N SER A 155 55.32 -31.92 22.02
CA SER A 155 55.75 -32.90 23.03
C SER A 155 57.26 -33.13 23.08
N GLU A 156 58.02 -32.98 21.99
CA GLU A 156 59.50 -32.98 22.04
C GLU A 156 60.07 -31.80 22.88
N LEU A 157 59.38 -30.65 22.93
CA LEU A 157 59.73 -29.57 23.87
C LEU A 157 59.34 -29.92 25.32
N GLU A 158 58.17 -30.53 25.51
CA GLU A 158 57.65 -30.92 26.83
C GLU A 158 58.48 -32.07 27.46
N GLU A 159 58.99 -33.01 26.66
CA GLU A 159 59.92 -34.05 27.12
C GLU A 159 61.27 -33.49 27.60
N LEU A 160 61.69 -32.33 27.09
CA LEU A 160 62.83 -31.57 27.63
C LEU A 160 62.46 -30.76 28.90
N GLY A 161 61.21 -30.80 29.36
CA GLY A 161 60.73 -30.06 30.53
C GLY A 161 60.39 -28.59 30.25
N VAL A 162 60.28 -28.18 28.98
CA VAL A 162 59.72 -26.86 28.62
C VAL A 162 58.21 -26.92 28.80
N ARG A 163 57.62 -25.91 29.46
CA ARG A 163 56.17 -25.77 29.50
C ARG A 163 55.74 -24.89 28.32
N VAL A 164 55.07 -25.50 27.34
CA VAL A 164 54.51 -24.79 26.18
C VAL A 164 53.20 -24.12 26.60
N LEU A 165 53.13 -22.80 26.42
CA LEU A 165 52.05 -21.94 26.92
C LEU A 165 51.07 -21.53 25.80
N GLY A 166 51.27 -22.05 24.59
CA GLY A 166 50.44 -21.81 23.41
C GLY A 166 51.13 -21.01 22.30
N PHE A 167 50.39 -20.78 21.21
CA PHE A 167 50.88 -20.14 20.00
C PHE A 167 51.15 -18.63 20.15
N HIS A 168 52.01 -18.11 19.27
CA HIS A 168 52.20 -16.71 18.94
C HIS A 168 52.50 -16.63 17.43
N PRO A 169 52.03 -15.61 16.68
CA PRO A 169 52.14 -15.60 15.22
C PRO A 169 53.56 -15.79 14.67
N HIS A 170 53.62 -16.18 13.39
CA HIS A 170 54.86 -16.38 12.63
C HIS A 170 55.70 -17.54 13.20
N TYR A 171 55.03 -18.69 13.34
CA TYR A 171 55.59 -19.98 13.75
C TYR A 171 56.26 -19.98 15.14
N ALA A 172 55.78 -19.15 16.07
CA ALA A 172 56.29 -19.07 17.43
C ALA A 172 55.39 -19.77 18.47
N MET A 173 56.02 -20.35 19.49
CA MET A 173 55.37 -20.86 20.69
C MET A 173 55.84 -20.04 21.89
N ARG A 174 54.91 -19.47 22.66
CA ARG A 174 55.23 -18.89 23.98
C ARG A 174 55.52 -20.02 24.97
N VAL A 175 56.56 -19.87 25.78
CA VAL A 175 57.12 -20.96 26.59
C VAL A 175 57.68 -20.46 27.92
N ALA A 176 57.60 -21.30 28.96
CA ALA A 176 58.45 -21.20 30.15
C ALA A 176 59.52 -22.30 30.08
N LEU A 177 60.79 -21.89 29.98
CA LEU A 177 61.92 -22.82 29.83
C LEU A 177 62.72 -22.89 31.14
N PRO A 178 62.98 -24.09 31.69
CA PRO A 178 64.04 -24.27 32.68
C PRO A 178 65.38 -23.76 32.14
N VAL A 179 66.10 -22.98 32.96
CA VAL A 179 67.32 -22.27 32.54
C VAL A 179 68.43 -23.21 32.03
N ASP A 180 68.45 -24.47 32.47
CA ASP A 180 69.41 -25.49 32.07
C ASP A 180 69.07 -26.23 30.76
N VAL A 181 67.81 -26.20 30.30
CA VAL A 181 67.39 -26.94 29.08
C VAL A 181 67.36 -26.09 27.81
N ILE A 182 67.46 -24.76 27.92
CA ILE A 182 67.51 -23.80 26.79
C ILE A 182 68.51 -24.24 25.70
N GLY A 183 69.69 -24.72 26.12
CA GLY A 183 70.71 -25.22 25.20
C GLY A 183 70.28 -26.48 24.43
N ALA A 184 69.55 -27.40 25.05
CA ALA A 184 69.03 -28.60 24.39
C ALA A 184 67.91 -28.25 23.39
N VAL A 185 67.00 -27.34 23.78
CA VAL A 185 65.93 -26.82 22.90
C VAL A 185 66.52 -26.20 21.62
N SER A 186 67.61 -25.42 21.75
CA SER A 186 68.33 -24.84 20.60
C SER A 186 69.06 -25.85 19.70
N THR A 187 68.96 -27.16 19.96
CA THR A 187 69.52 -28.24 19.12
C THR A 187 68.48 -29.17 18.49
N LEU A 188 67.18 -28.94 18.74
CA LEU A 188 66.09 -29.68 18.12
C LEU A 188 65.98 -29.34 16.62
N ASP A 189 65.71 -30.34 15.78
CA ASP A 189 65.85 -30.24 14.32
C ASP A 189 64.77 -29.37 13.63
N PHE A 190 63.80 -28.87 14.39
CA PHE A 190 62.72 -28.00 13.94
C PHE A 190 62.80 -26.57 14.50
N VAL A 191 63.71 -26.30 15.45
CA VAL A 191 63.82 -25.01 16.15
C VAL A 191 64.67 -24.03 15.36
N ARG A 192 64.06 -22.89 15.01
CA ARG A 192 64.64 -21.78 14.24
C ARG A 192 65.35 -20.76 15.10
N TRP A 193 64.77 -20.45 16.25
CA TRP A 193 65.24 -19.42 17.19
C TRP A 193 64.58 -19.61 18.56
N VAL A 194 65.32 -19.34 19.63
CA VAL A 194 64.84 -19.32 21.01
C VAL A 194 65.19 -17.96 21.60
N GLY A 195 64.20 -17.20 22.08
CA GLY A 195 64.49 -15.82 22.49
C GLY A 195 63.41 -15.08 23.27
N SER A 196 63.63 -13.78 23.48
CA SER A 196 62.80 -12.90 24.31
C SER A 196 62.25 -11.71 23.51
N ALA A 197 61.10 -11.18 23.94
CA ALA A 197 60.55 -9.94 23.39
C ALA A 197 61.33 -8.71 23.92
N ARG A 198 61.69 -7.78 23.04
CA ARG A 198 62.35 -6.51 23.38
C ARG A 198 61.37 -5.50 23.97
N LEU A 199 61.90 -4.44 24.60
CA LEU A 199 61.10 -3.39 25.22
C LEU A 199 60.08 -2.80 24.24
N GLU A 200 60.52 -2.44 23.04
CA GLU A 200 59.71 -1.89 21.95
C GLU A 200 58.67 -2.86 21.37
N GLN A 201 58.83 -4.17 21.62
CA GLN A 201 57.83 -5.19 21.24
C GLN A 201 56.75 -5.33 22.32
N LYS A 202 57.13 -5.16 23.59
CA LYS A 202 56.26 -5.32 24.77
C LYS A 202 55.31 -4.13 25.02
N LEU A 203 55.51 -3.00 24.35
CA LEU A 203 54.71 -1.78 24.57
C LEU A 203 53.75 -1.54 23.40
N HIS A 204 52.46 -1.32 23.71
CA HIS A 204 51.48 -0.91 22.71
C HIS A 204 51.80 0.48 22.14
N PRO A 205 51.77 0.73 20.82
CA PRO A 205 52.22 2.00 20.21
C PRO A 205 51.57 3.27 20.78
N ALA A 206 50.30 3.19 21.20
CA ALA A 206 49.60 4.32 21.78
C ALA A 206 49.96 4.62 23.24
N LEU A 207 50.49 3.65 24.00
CA LEU A 207 50.76 3.80 25.42
C LEU A 207 51.82 4.88 25.67
N ASP A 208 52.86 4.90 24.85
CA ASP A 208 53.93 5.91 24.91
C ASP A 208 53.37 7.32 24.70
N ALA A 209 52.46 7.47 23.73
CA ALA A 209 51.75 8.72 23.42
C ALA A 209 50.64 9.09 24.43
N GLU A 210 50.27 8.19 25.36
CA GLU A 210 49.36 8.49 26.47
C GLU A 210 50.14 8.93 27.70
N LEU A 211 51.18 8.15 28.08
CA LEU A 211 52.09 8.47 29.18
C LEU A 211 52.80 9.83 28.99
N ASP A 212 53.10 10.24 27.75
CA ASP A 212 53.67 11.56 27.43
C ASP A 212 52.70 12.74 27.59
N LYS A 213 51.38 12.47 27.64
CA LYS A 213 50.35 13.50 27.92
C LYS A 213 50.10 13.65 29.43
N THR A 214 50.45 12.65 30.23
CA THR A 214 50.22 12.61 31.67
C THR A 214 51.20 13.51 32.44
N PRO A 215 50.72 14.39 33.33
CA PRO A 215 51.59 15.16 34.23
C PRO A 215 52.50 14.26 35.09
N ALA A 216 53.77 14.65 35.22
CA ALA A 216 54.76 13.86 35.95
C ALA A 216 54.35 13.67 37.44
N GLY A 217 54.01 12.43 37.81
CA GLY A 217 53.54 12.04 39.14
C GLY A 217 52.04 11.72 39.24
N GLU A 218 51.26 11.92 38.17
CA GLU A 218 49.93 11.33 38.04
C GLU A 218 50.05 9.88 37.53
N LYS A 219 49.16 9.00 38.00
CA LYS A 219 49.12 7.59 37.59
C LYS A 219 48.13 7.35 36.46
N VAL A 220 48.57 6.66 35.43
CA VAL A 220 47.73 6.15 34.32
C VAL A 220 47.30 4.72 34.62
N ARG A 221 46.11 4.34 34.17
CA ARG A 221 45.63 2.96 34.25
C ARG A 221 45.98 2.21 32.97
N ILE A 222 46.52 1.00 33.13
CA ILE A 222 47.00 0.16 32.03
C ILE A 222 46.61 -1.31 32.28
N TYR A 223 46.73 -2.14 31.24
CA TYR A 223 46.77 -3.59 31.36
C TYR A 223 48.20 -4.10 31.16
N VAL A 224 48.57 -5.13 31.93
CA VAL A 224 49.86 -5.83 31.86
C VAL A 224 49.57 -7.32 31.67
N SER A 225 49.69 -7.80 30.43
CA SER A 225 49.59 -9.22 30.10
C SER A 225 50.86 -9.95 30.52
N VAL A 226 50.73 -11.09 31.19
CA VAL A 226 51.82 -12.00 31.57
C VAL A 226 51.76 -13.30 30.76
N PHE A 227 52.79 -14.14 30.87
CA PHE A 227 52.91 -15.36 30.05
C PHE A 227 52.01 -16.53 30.48
N GLU A 228 51.66 -16.61 31.76
CA GLU A 228 50.82 -17.67 32.35
C GLU A 228 50.14 -17.19 33.64
N SER A 229 49.31 -18.04 34.25
CA SER A 229 48.50 -17.68 35.40
C SER A 229 49.28 -17.52 36.71
N ASP A 230 48.97 -16.46 37.46
CA ASP A 230 49.47 -16.21 38.82
C ASP A 230 48.47 -16.70 39.91
N MET A 231 47.42 -17.42 39.50
CA MET A 231 46.41 -18.01 40.40
C MET A 231 47.00 -19.07 41.34
N ASN A 232 46.63 -19.01 42.62
CA ASN A 232 47.12 -19.89 43.67
C ASN A 232 46.16 -19.93 44.88
N ASP A 233 46.48 -20.71 45.92
CA ASP A 233 45.66 -20.87 47.14
C ASP A 233 45.39 -19.58 47.93
N ALA A 234 46.19 -18.51 47.72
CA ALA A 234 45.99 -17.19 48.32
C ALA A 234 45.24 -16.21 47.40
N SER A 235 44.90 -16.58 46.17
CA SER A 235 44.07 -15.77 45.28
C SER A 235 42.68 -15.55 45.89
N THR A 236 42.23 -14.29 45.86
CA THR A 236 40.92 -13.90 46.41
C THR A 236 40.17 -13.06 45.38
N PHE A 237 38.86 -12.91 45.58
CA PHE A 237 38.05 -12.00 44.78
C PHE A 237 37.18 -11.13 45.69
N THR A 238 36.98 -9.90 45.25
CA THR A 238 35.92 -9.04 45.78
C THR A 238 34.71 -9.11 44.87
N ARG A 239 33.53 -8.97 45.44
CA ARG A 239 32.27 -8.89 44.68
C ARG A 239 31.81 -7.44 44.63
N ILE A 240 31.56 -6.92 43.43
CA ILE A 240 31.21 -5.50 43.23
C ILE A 240 29.99 -5.32 42.32
N GLY A 241 29.48 -4.09 42.30
CA GLY A 241 28.18 -3.75 41.72
C GLY A 241 26.99 -4.04 42.64
N ARG A 242 25.78 -3.99 42.07
CA ARG A 242 24.50 -4.33 42.71
C ARG A 242 23.69 -5.23 41.76
N VAL A 243 23.11 -6.28 42.32
CA VAL A 243 22.11 -7.12 41.65
C VAL A 243 20.74 -6.64 42.11
N ASP A 244 19.87 -6.29 41.16
CA ASP A 244 18.46 -5.98 41.46
C ASP A 244 17.54 -6.95 40.72
N THR A 245 17.21 -8.04 41.43
CA THR A 245 16.20 -8.99 40.98
C THR A 245 14.82 -8.44 41.31
N THR A 246 14.03 -8.14 40.28
CA THR A 246 12.58 -7.89 40.36
C THR A 246 11.81 -9.20 40.62
N GLY A 247 12.21 -9.91 41.68
CA GLY A 247 11.77 -11.24 42.07
C GLY A 247 12.54 -11.77 43.29
N PRO A 248 12.13 -12.93 43.87
CA PRO A 248 12.76 -13.49 45.05
C PRO A 248 14.14 -14.11 44.77
N VAL A 249 15.02 -14.10 45.78
CA VAL A 249 16.33 -14.77 45.73
C VAL A 249 16.19 -16.24 46.14
N PRO A 250 16.81 -17.22 45.45
CA PRO A 250 16.70 -18.63 45.79
C PRO A 250 17.21 -18.99 47.20
N ALA A 251 16.55 -19.97 47.82
CA ALA A 251 16.86 -20.42 49.18
C ALA A 251 18.21 -21.16 49.24
N GLY A 252 19.26 -20.46 49.66
CA GLY A 252 20.61 -21.00 49.85
C GLY A 252 21.71 -20.10 49.29
N GLU A 253 21.37 -19.24 48.32
CA GLU A 253 22.25 -18.19 47.80
C GLU A 253 21.87 -16.83 48.38
N SER A 254 22.83 -15.91 48.42
CA SER A 254 22.56 -14.50 48.70
C SER A 254 22.58 -13.67 47.41
N ALA A 255 21.89 -12.52 47.39
CA ALA A 255 22.03 -11.55 46.29
C ALA A 255 23.49 -11.03 46.16
N GLU A 256 24.23 -11.09 47.26
CA GLU A 256 25.67 -10.87 47.33
C GLU A 256 26.47 -11.87 46.47
N ASP A 257 26.08 -13.14 46.40
CA ASP A 257 26.85 -14.18 45.70
C ASP A 257 26.87 -14.02 44.18
N ARG A 258 25.86 -13.33 43.64
CA ARG A 258 25.56 -13.15 42.20
C ARG A 258 26.18 -11.89 41.60
N ARG A 259 26.94 -11.15 42.40
CA ARG A 259 27.63 -9.91 42.01
C ARG A 259 28.93 -10.21 41.25
N THR A 260 29.30 -9.32 40.33
CA THR A 260 30.48 -9.48 39.47
C THR A 260 31.77 -9.58 40.29
N GLN A 261 32.63 -10.51 39.92
CA GLN A 261 33.85 -10.85 40.65
C GLN A 261 35.05 -10.07 40.10
N VAL A 262 35.80 -9.41 40.98
CA VAL A 262 37.09 -8.78 40.69
C VAL A 262 38.16 -9.52 41.46
N TRP A 263 39.04 -10.21 40.72
CA TRP A 263 40.08 -11.06 41.28
C TRP A 263 41.35 -10.28 41.64
N GLN A 264 42.03 -10.77 42.67
CA GLN A 264 43.35 -10.38 43.15
C GLN A 264 44.14 -11.69 43.29
N SER A 265 45.19 -11.86 42.47
CA SER A 265 45.93 -13.13 42.40
C SER A 265 46.68 -13.44 43.70
N ASN A 266 47.20 -12.39 44.37
CA ASN A 266 48.12 -12.48 45.51
C ASN A 266 49.31 -13.43 45.26
N GLY A 267 49.68 -13.62 43.99
CA GLY A 267 50.78 -14.48 43.57
C GLY A 267 52.12 -13.74 43.49
N TRP A 268 53.10 -14.41 42.88
CA TRP A 268 54.47 -13.89 42.83
C TRP A 268 54.64 -12.86 41.71
N MET A 269 53.90 -12.99 40.60
CA MET A 269 53.92 -11.98 39.54
C MET A 269 53.29 -10.68 40.03
N GLN A 270 52.16 -10.75 40.76
CA GLN A 270 51.57 -9.59 41.43
C GLN A 270 52.57 -8.92 42.39
N ALA A 271 53.22 -9.69 43.28
CA ALA A 271 54.22 -9.14 44.20
C ALA A 271 55.42 -8.50 43.47
N ALA A 272 55.83 -9.03 42.32
CA ALA A 272 56.90 -8.48 41.50
C ALA A 272 56.49 -7.21 40.71
N LEU A 273 55.21 -7.09 40.33
CA LEU A 273 54.64 -5.85 39.77
C LEU A 273 54.53 -4.75 40.85
N GLU A 274 54.09 -5.11 42.06
CA GLU A 274 54.04 -4.22 43.22
C GLU A 274 55.45 -3.77 43.66
N GLU A 275 56.45 -4.65 43.62
CA GLU A 275 57.87 -4.30 43.82
C GLU A 275 58.37 -3.29 42.76
N ALA A 276 57.91 -3.40 41.51
CA ALA A 276 58.20 -2.44 40.45
C ALA A 276 57.41 -1.12 40.59
N GLY A 277 56.57 -0.98 41.61
CA GLY A 277 55.83 0.23 41.97
C GLY A 277 54.41 0.32 41.40
N ALA A 278 53.96 -0.69 40.66
CA ALA A 278 52.59 -0.75 40.15
C ALA A 278 51.58 -0.95 41.30
N GLU A 279 50.39 -0.38 41.15
CA GLU A 279 49.27 -0.57 42.08
C GLU A 279 48.20 -1.42 41.41
N VAL A 280 48.04 -2.67 41.89
CA VAL A 280 47.22 -3.69 41.22
C VAL A 280 45.74 -3.53 41.58
N ILE A 281 44.93 -3.13 40.60
CA ILE A 281 43.47 -2.97 40.74
C ILE A 281 42.78 -4.34 40.69
N SER A 282 43.14 -5.14 39.70
CA SER A 282 42.52 -6.42 39.42
C SER A 282 43.42 -7.32 38.59
N TYR A 283 43.05 -8.59 38.53
CA TYR A 283 43.65 -9.60 37.66
C TYR A 283 42.54 -10.35 36.91
N SER A 284 42.83 -10.79 35.68
CA SER A 284 41.97 -11.61 34.84
C SER A 284 42.53 -13.04 34.73
N PRO A 285 41.96 -14.04 35.45
CA PRO A 285 42.40 -15.43 35.39
C PRO A 285 42.13 -16.13 34.04
N ARG A 286 41.50 -15.44 33.08
CA ARG A 286 41.09 -15.98 31.77
C ARG A 286 42.01 -15.56 30.63
N LEU A 287 42.80 -14.51 30.83
CA LEU A 287 43.70 -13.92 29.83
C LEU A 287 45.11 -13.64 30.38
N ASP A 288 45.37 -14.06 31.62
CA ASP A 288 46.62 -13.85 32.34
C ASP A 288 47.09 -12.40 32.25
N THR A 289 46.25 -11.49 32.74
CA THR A 289 46.44 -10.05 32.60
C THR A 289 46.05 -9.30 33.87
N PHE A 290 46.93 -8.41 34.33
CA PHE A 290 46.67 -7.49 35.44
C PHE A 290 46.16 -6.15 34.93
N GLN A 291 45.23 -5.52 35.65
CA GLN A 291 44.92 -4.09 35.51
C GLN A 291 45.61 -3.33 36.63
N VAL A 292 46.43 -2.34 36.30
CA VAL A 292 47.29 -1.64 37.27
C VAL A 292 47.29 -0.12 37.06
N LEU A 293 47.70 0.61 38.10
CA LEU A 293 47.99 2.05 38.06
C LEU A 293 49.50 2.30 38.18
N ILE A 294 50.09 3.00 37.21
CA ILE A 294 51.54 3.28 37.13
C ILE A 294 51.83 4.76 36.80
N ASP A 295 53.05 5.23 37.08
CA ASP A 295 53.58 6.47 36.52
C ASP A 295 54.57 6.23 35.35
N ARG A 296 54.89 7.29 34.59
CA ARG A 296 55.78 7.25 33.41
C ARG A 296 57.17 6.67 33.69
N ALA A 297 57.71 6.78 34.90
CA ALA A 297 59.04 6.29 35.25
C ALA A 297 59.06 4.78 35.60
N GLN A 298 57.89 4.18 35.84
CA GLN A 298 57.78 2.75 36.20
C GLN A 298 57.73 1.81 34.99
N ILE A 299 57.31 2.31 33.81
CA ILE A 299 57.02 1.48 32.63
C ILE A 299 58.20 0.61 32.18
N GLU A 300 59.43 1.14 32.16
CA GLU A 300 60.64 0.39 31.79
C GLU A 300 60.93 -0.74 32.79
N SER A 301 60.73 -0.48 34.09
CA SER A 301 60.98 -1.47 35.14
C SER A 301 59.97 -2.62 35.12
N ILE A 302 58.74 -2.36 34.67
CA ILE A 302 57.68 -3.36 34.51
C ILE A 302 57.92 -4.19 33.24
N ALA A 303 58.18 -3.54 32.10
CA ALA A 303 58.44 -4.23 30.83
C ALA A 303 59.72 -5.10 30.85
N ALA A 304 60.71 -4.73 31.68
CA ALA A 304 61.94 -5.48 31.88
C ALA A 304 61.77 -6.81 32.66
N ARG A 305 60.62 -7.06 33.30
CA ARG A 305 60.31 -8.39 33.87
C ARG A 305 60.14 -9.40 32.73
N ASP A 306 60.73 -10.59 32.83
CA ASP A 306 60.63 -11.60 31.76
C ASP A 306 59.22 -12.18 31.64
N PHE A 307 58.53 -12.40 32.76
CA PHE A 307 57.15 -12.89 32.81
C PHE A 307 56.09 -11.92 32.25
N VAL A 308 56.42 -10.64 32.04
CA VAL A 308 55.53 -9.66 31.38
C VAL A 308 55.65 -9.82 29.86
N GLN A 309 54.54 -10.17 29.21
CA GLN A 309 54.49 -10.34 27.75
C GLN A 309 54.16 -9.04 27.01
N PHE A 310 53.18 -8.26 27.47
CA PHE A 310 52.72 -7.05 26.78
C PHE A 310 52.06 -6.02 27.72
N ILE A 311 52.13 -4.74 27.39
CA ILE A 311 51.58 -3.62 28.16
C ILE A 311 50.84 -2.65 27.25
N GLU A 312 49.61 -2.31 27.64
CA GLU A 312 48.63 -1.56 26.82
C GLU A 312 47.79 -0.60 27.68
N PRO A 313 47.29 0.53 27.13
CA PRO A 313 46.51 1.51 27.90
C PRO A 313 45.10 1.01 28.23
N THR A 314 44.40 1.64 29.19
CA THR A 314 42.95 1.41 29.32
C THR A 314 42.14 2.41 28.49
N PRO A 315 41.47 2.00 27.41
CA PRO A 315 40.76 2.88 26.49
C PRO A 315 39.43 3.43 27.05
N GLU A 316 39.10 4.67 26.67
CA GLU A 316 37.80 5.30 26.93
C GLU A 316 36.75 4.87 25.87
N ALA A 317 35.45 5.04 26.16
CA ALA A 317 34.32 4.56 25.33
C ALA A 317 33.23 5.65 25.15
N GLN A 318 32.56 5.69 23.99
CA GLN A 318 31.59 6.75 23.61
C GLN A 318 30.39 6.24 22.78
N LEU A 319 29.26 6.99 22.79
CA LEU A 319 27.93 6.69 22.20
C LEU A 319 27.28 8.01 21.66
N ASN A 320 26.57 8.07 20.49
CA ASN A 320 25.90 9.30 19.92
C ASN A 320 24.99 9.09 18.64
N ALA A 321 23.85 9.83 18.43
CA ALA A 321 22.59 9.20 17.88
C ALA A 321 21.34 10.05 17.23
N VAL A 322 20.44 9.56 16.28
CA VAL A 322 19.14 10.09 15.55
C VAL A 322 18.12 8.97 14.92
N PRO A 323 16.88 9.07 14.23
CA PRO A 323 15.60 8.14 14.08
C PRO A 323 15.23 7.02 12.96
N HIS A 324 14.30 6.01 13.16
CA HIS A 324 14.17 4.61 12.52
C HIS A 324 13.24 4.18 11.39
N ASP A 325 12.02 4.69 11.24
CA ASP A 325 10.85 3.78 11.10
C ASP A 325 10.72 2.99 9.76
N GLU A 326 11.68 3.21 8.87
CA GLU A 326 11.92 2.57 7.57
C GLU A 326 12.74 1.25 7.69
N SER A 327 13.42 1.00 8.81
CA SER A 327 14.45 -0.04 8.96
C SER A 327 14.00 -1.49 9.17
N ARG A 328 12.80 -1.76 9.71
CA ARG A 328 12.29 -3.16 9.83
C ARG A 328 12.17 -3.82 8.46
N ALA A 329 11.60 -3.09 7.50
CA ALA A 329 11.44 -3.54 6.12
C ALA A 329 12.79 -3.72 5.41
N MET A 330 13.77 -2.85 5.69
CA MET A 330 15.14 -2.93 5.16
C MET A 330 15.89 -4.23 5.52
N ILE A 331 15.42 -5.00 6.51
CA ILE A 331 15.96 -6.33 6.84
C ILE A 331 14.90 -7.45 6.80
N ALA A 332 13.71 -7.16 6.25
CA ALA A 332 12.57 -8.07 6.12
C ALA A 332 12.13 -8.77 7.43
N THR A 333 12.23 -8.11 8.59
CA THR A 333 11.76 -8.68 9.88
C THR A 333 10.24 -8.69 10.00
N ASP A 334 9.55 -7.75 9.36
CA ASP A 334 8.08 -7.66 9.32
C ASP A 334 7.41 -8.90 8.71
N HIS A 335 7.95 -9.45 7.62
CA HIS A 335 7.49 -10.72 7.04
C HIS A 335 7.72 -11.93 7.97
N VAL A 336 8.63 -11.81 8.93
CA VAL A 336 9.07 -12.90 9.82
C VAL A 336 8.27 -12.93 11.12
N VAL A 337 7.97 -11.77 11.75
CA VAL A 337 7.35 -11.71 13.08
C VAL A 337 5.93 -12.28 13.13
N ASN A 338 5.07 -11.93 12.16
CA ASN A 338 3.63 -12.19 12.28
C ASN A 338 3.07 -13.29 11.34
N ASN A 339 3.56 -13.45 10.10
CA ASN A 339 2.76 -14.10 9.06
C ASN A 339 3.11 -15.54 8.64
N TRP A 340 4.32 -16.10 8.90
CA TRP A 340 4.74 -17.35 8.21
C TRP A 340 5.00 -18.66 8.96
N ASP A 341 5.09 -18.72 10.30
CA ASP A 341 5.30 -20.01 11.00
C ASP A 341 4.64 -20.20 12.39
N GLY A 342 3.76 -19.28 12.82
CA GLY A 342 2.88 -19.51 13.98
C GLY A 342 3.37 -18.94 15.31
N GLY A 343 4.34 -18.03 15.29
CA GLY A 343 4.79 -17.25 16.44
C GLY A 343 6.02 -17.82 17.14
N THR A 344 6.73 -16.96 17.85
CA THR A 344 7.97 -17.31 18.58
C THR A 344 7.75 -18.42 19.60
N ASN A 345 8.67 -19.38 19.64
CA ASN A 345 8.78 -20.43 20.66
C ASN A 345 9.11 -19.89 22.06
N GLN A 346 9.59 -18.64 22.17
CA GLN A 346 10.00 -18.00 23.44
C GLN A 346 11.06 -18.83 24.19
N ALA A 347 11.97 -19.39 23.40
CA ALA A 347 13.09 -20.23 23.80
C ALA A 347 14.46 -19.54 23.57
N ALA A 348 14.54 -18.58 22.64
CA ALA A 348 15.68 -17.67 22.57
C ALA A 348 15.71 -16.71 23.77
N ILE A 349 16.92 -16.31 24.16
CA ILE A 349 17.21 -15.44 25.30
C ILE A 349 18.25 -14.42 24.84
N VAL A 350 17.97 -13.14 25.06
CA VAL A 350 18.83 -12.02 24.65
C VAL A 350 19.59 -11.47 25.85
N GLY A 351 20.88 -11.19 25.67
CA GLY A 351 21.69 -10.38 26.56
C GLY A 351 21.93 -8.97 25.99
N VAL A 352 22.00 -7.96 26.85
CA VAL A 352 22.36 -6.58 26.50
C VAL A 352 23.39 -6.08 27.52
N VAL A 353 24.50 -5.51 27.04
CA VAL A 353 25.52 -4.84 27.87
C VAL A 353 25.61 -3.38 27.43
N ASP A 354 25.12 -2.44 28.25
CA ASP A 354 24.91 -1.05 27.82
C ASP A 354 24.79 -0.06 29.03
N SER A 355 24.18 1.11 28.87
CA SER A 355 23.97 2.12 29.91
C SER A 355 22.89 1.80 30.95
N GLY A 356 22.21 0.66 30.84
CA GLY A 356 21.01 0.33 31.61
C GLY A 356 19.79 0.23 30.70
N ILE A 357 18.63 -0.13 31.27
CA ILE A 357 17.39 -0.29 30.49
C ILE A 357 16.20 0.14 31.35
N GLU A 358 15.45 1.14 30.88
CA GLU A 358 14.21 1.61 31.51
C GLU A 358 13.09 0.56 31.37
N ILE A 359 13.12 -0.45 32.24
CA ILE A 359 12.21 -1.59 32.22
C ILE A 359 10.76 -1.21 32.57
N SER A 360 10.54 0.02 33.04
CA SER A 360 9.19 0.56 33.28
C SER A 360 8.60 1.26 32.05
N HIS A 361 9.33 1.36 30.93
CA HIS A 361 8.78 1.70 29.62
C HIS A 361 7.76 0.65 29.18
N ALA A 362 6.61 1.06 28.64
CA ALA A 362 5.48 0.17 28.33
C ALA A 362 5.89 -1.01 27.44
N ASP A 363 6.67 -0.70 26.41
CA ASP A 363 7.24 -1.67 25.45
C ASP A 363 8.29 -2.61 26.05
N LEU A 364 9.00 -2.19 27.09
CA LEU A 364 10.07 -2.97 27.73
C LEU A 364 9.63 -3.54 29.08
N SER A 365 8.33 -3.49 29.39
CA SER A 365 7.76 -4.09 30.60
C SER A 365 7.66 -5.62 30.45
N ILE A 366 8.81 -6.27 30.54
CA ILE A 366 9.02 -7.72 30.42
C ILE A 366 9.82 -8.25 31.61
N PHE A 367 9.93 -9.58 31.74
CA PHE A 367 10.81 -10.15 32.76
C PHE A 367 12.28 -10.01 32.34
N GLY A 368 13.12 -9.48 33.23
CA GLY A 368 14.56 -9.42 33.04
C GLY A 368 15.37 -9.77 34.30
N VAL A 369 16.65 -10.03 34.10
CA VAL A 369 17.66 -10.22 35.15
C VAL A 369 18.74 -9.15 34.97
N GLY A 370 19.03 -8.40 36.04
CA GLY A 370 19.79 -7.16 35.95
C GLY A 370 21.01 -7.12 36.86
N TRP A 371 22.15 -6.76 36.28
CA TRP A 371 23.41 -6.49 36.97
C TRP A 371 23.86 -5.07 36.69
N ASN A 372 24.36 -4.37 37.70
CA ASN A 372 24.87 -3.01 37.58
C ASN A 372 26.24 -2.91 38.27
N CYS A 373 27.27 -2.48 37.53
CA CYS A 373 28.61 -2.24 38.09
C CYS A 373 29.02 -0.76 38.14
N THR A 374 28.06 0.14 37.88
CA THR A 374 28.22 1.59 38.01
C THR A 374 27.86 2.06 39.43
N THR A 375 27.96 3.36 39.67
CA THR A 375 27.51 4.02 40.91
C THR A 375 25.99 4.15 41.04
N GLU A 376 25.24 3.92 39.96
CA GLU A 376 23.80 4.20 39.92
C GLU A 376 22.96 3.19 40.70
N SER A 377 21.70 3.54 40.94
CA SER A 377 20.85 2.78 41.88
C SER A 377 20.50 1.38 41.35
N SER A 378 20.13 1.27 40.08
CA SER A 378 19.54 0.06 39.50
C SER A 378 20.14 -0.27 38.12
N PRO A 379 20.19 -1.55 37.71
CA PRO A 379 20.34 -1.91 36.30
C PRO A 379 19.15 -1.49 35.43
N TRP A 380 17.99 -1.27 36.08
CA TRP A 380 16.70 -0.92 35.46
C TRP A 380 16.40 0.57 35.41
N ASP A 381 17.30 1.40 35.95
CA ASP A 381 17.37 2.82 35.62
C ASP A 381 18.21 2.93 34.34
N ASP A 382 17.87 3.82 33.40
CA ASP A 382 18.75 4.15 32.27
C ASP A 382 19.03 5.65 32.19
N ILE A 383 20.24 5.99 32.59
CA ILE A 383 20.84 7.32 32.54
C ILE A 383 22.22 7.12 31.90
N ASP A 384 22.54 7.91 30.88
CA ASP A 384 23.83 7.95 30.20
C ASP A 384 24.54 9.30 30.43
N ASN A 385 25.63 9.58 29.72
CA ASN A 385 26.34 10.87 29.81
C ASN A 385 25.52 12.07 29.29
N SER A 386 24.51 11.85 28.46
CA SER A 386 23.58 12.89 27.98
C SER A 386 22.32 13.06 28.85
N GLY A 387 22.03 12.10 29.74
CA GLY A 387 20.85 12.08 30.60
C GLY A 387 19.57 11.56 29.93
N ASN A 388 19.67 10.95 28.74
CA ASN A 388 18.54 10.45 27.95
C ASN A 388 18.46 8.91 27.90
N GLY A 389 19.53 8.21 28.32
CA GLY A 389 19.65 6.75 28.39
C GLY A 389 19.78 6.08 27.01
N HIS A 390 20.81 5.26 26.80
CA HIS A 390 21.14 4.66 25.49
C HIS A 390 20.65 3.20 25.37
N GLY A 391 20.88 2.38 26.39
CA GLY A 391 20.56 0.95 26.39
C GLY A 391 19.06 0.64 26.32
N THR A 392 18.19 1.55 26.78
CA THR A 392 16.73 1.44 26.60
C THR A 392 16.36 1.39 25.12
N HIS A 393 16.91 2.29 24.31
CA HIS A 393 16.62 2.38 22.88
C HIS A 393 17.23 1.21 22.10
N VAL A 394 18.48 0.84 22.44
CA VAL A 394 19.12 -0.39 21.93
C VAL A 394 18.23 -1.60 22.19
N THR A 395 17.66 -1.72 23.40
CA THR A 395 16.78 -2.82 23.77
C THR A 395 15.43 -2.73 23.07
N GLY A 396 14.87 -1.53 22.90
CA GLY A 396 13.65 -1.30 22.13
C GLY A 396 13.76 -1.77 20.68
N THR A 397 14.90 -1.49 20.03
CA THR A 397 15.18 -1.94 18.65
C THR A 397 15.17 -3.47 18.50
N ILE A 398 15.44 -4.21 19.59
CA ILE A 398 15.40 -5.69 19.64
C ILE A 398 14.02 -6.21 20.10
N LEU A 399 13.52 -5.70 21.22
CA LEU A 399 12.45 -6.29 22.05
C LEU A 399 11.28 -5.34 22.33
N GLY A 400 11.24 -4.15 21.72
CA GLY A 400 10.08 -3.24 21.80
C GLY A 400 8.80 -3.95 21.33
N ARG A 401 7.66 -3.64 21.94
CA ARG A 401 6.41 -4.43 21.83
C ARG A 401 5.27 -3.71 21.10
N GLY A 402 5.50 -2.51 20.58
CA GLY A 402 4.48 -1.65 19.97
C GLY A 402 3.35 -1.28 20.93
N VAL A 403 3.60 -1.17 22.24
CA VAL A 403 2.54 -1.02 23.27
C VAL A 403 2.19 0.43 23.53
N ALA A 404 3.18 1.32 23.52
CA ALA A 404 2.94 2.77 23.59
C ALA A 404 2.61 3.38 22.22
N GLU A 405 3.19 2.86 21.14
CA GLU A 405 3.04 3.35 19.77
C GLU A 405 3.23 2.16 18.82
N ALA A 406 2.26 1.87 17.96
CA ALA A 406 2.09 0.53 17.36
C ALA A 406 3.04 0.22 16.20
N ASP A 407 3.58 1.24 15.52
CA ASP A 407 4.58 1.10 14.45
C ASP A 407 6.03 1.02 14.98
N GLN A 408 6.23 1.32 16.27
CA GLN A 408 7.54 1.28 16.95
C GLN A 408 7.92 -0.12 17.48
N GLU A 409 7.37 -1.17 16.89
CA GLU A 409 7.61 -2.56 17.32
C GLU A 409 9.05 -3.00 17.01
N GLY A 410 9.73 -3.57 18.01
CA GLY A 410 11.11 -4.05 17.90
C GLY A 410 11.24 -5.28 17.00
N ASN A 411 12.45 -5.48 16.45
CA ASN A 411 12.71 -6.48 15.41
C ASN A 411 12.47 -7.94 15.82
N ALA A 412 12.42 -8.26 17.12
CA ALA A 412 12.11 -9.58 17.68
C ALA A 412 11.09 -9.49 18.85
N SER A 413 10.11 -8.59 18.74
CA SER A 413 9.05 -8.31 19.74
C SER A 413 8.35 -9.53 20.33
N GLY A 414 8.13 -10.60 19.56
CA GLY A 414 7.47 -11.82 20.04
C GLY A 414 8.23 -12.54 21.17
N LEU A 415 9.55 -12.33 21.27
CA LEU A 415 10.36 -12.79 22.41
C LEU A 415 10.06 -12.01 23.70
N ALA A 416 9.49 -10.81 23.61
CA ALA A 416 9.25 -9.89 24.72
C ALA A 416 7.87 -10.15 25.38
N SER A 417 7.75 -11.28 26.10
CA SER A 417 6.49 -11.69 26.75
C SER A 417 6.48 -11.52 28.28
N TRP A 418 5.29 -11.34 28.84
CA TRP A 418 5.08 -11.22 30.29
C TRP A 418 4.50 -12.52 30.85
N GLY A 419 5.33 -13.30 31.55
CA GLY A 419 4.95 -14.58 32.16
C GLY A 419 5.27 -15.85 31.35
N GLY A 420 6.02 -15.73 30.24
CA GLY A 420 6.58 -16.88 29.50
C GLY A 420 7.94 -17.36 30.02
N ASN A 421 8.62 -18.21 29.24
CA ASN A 421 10.01 -18.63 29.51
C ASN A 421 11.04 -17.55 29.13
N SER A 422 10.66 -16.64 28.22
CA SER A 422 11.42 -15.46 27.82
C SER A 422 11.89 -14.64 29.01
N ARG A 423 13.18 -14.32 29.04
CA ARG A 423 13.74 -13.26 29.89
C ARG A 423 14.85 -12.52 29.15
N LEU A 424 15.05 -11.27 29.52
CA LEU A 424 16.17 -10.43 29.11
C LEU A 424 17.29 -10.49 30.15
N PHE A 425 18.55 -10.62 29.72
CA PHE A 425 19.72 -10.41 30.60
C PHE A 425 20.27 -9.01 30.34
N ASN A 426 20.39 -8.17 31.37
CA ASN A 426 20.80 -6.77 31.29
C ASN A 426 22.03 -6.52 32.16
N TYR A 427 23.09 -5.95 31.58
CA TYR A 427 24.28 -5.55 32.31
C TYR A 427 24.60 -4.05 32.10
N ARG A 428 24.31 -3.24 33.13
CA ARG A 428 24.57 -1.80 33.18
C ARG A 428 26.07 -1.54 33.44
N ARG A 429 26.77 -1.06 32.40
CA ARG A 429 28.22 -0.76 32.33
C ARG A 429 28.55 0.74 32.32
N PHE A 430 27.64 1.59 31.86
CA PHE A 430 27.84 3.04 31.63
C PHE A 430 26.87 3.90 32.47
N PRO A 431 27.11 5.22 32.70
CA PRO A 431 28.15 6.07 32.14
C PRO A 431 29.47 6.03 32.91
N ASN A 432 29.42 5.91 34.25
CA ASN A 432 30.61 5.96 35.08
C ASN A 432 31.48 4.72 34.82
N PRO A 433 32.82 4.88 34.65
CA PRO A 433 33.70 3.81 34.16
C PRO A 433 33.77 2.66 35.19
N CYS A 434 32.98 1.63 34.91
CA CYS A 434 32.89 0.42 35.70
C CYS A 434 34.26 -0.28 35.83
N SER A 435 34.66 -0.60 37.05
CA SER A 435 35.97 -1.20 37.36
C SER A 435 36.01 -2.72 37.16
N VAL A 436 35.28 -3.25 36.15
CA VAL A 436 35.39 -4.65 35.73
C VAL A 436 35.77 -4.76 34.26
N GLY A 437 36.61 -5.75 33.96
CA GLY A 437 36.93 -6.16 32.59
C GLY A 437 35.74 -6.83 31.91
N LEU A 438 35.82 -6.95 30.57
CA LEU A 438 34.81 -7.64 29.77
C LEU A 438 34.69 -9.12 30.15
N ASP A 439 35.79 -9.76 30.53
CA ASP A 439 35.85 -11.13 31.05
C ASP A 439 34.92 -11.39 32.25
N SER A 440 34.81 -10.40 33.13
CA SER A 440 33.96 -10.43 34.33
C SER A 440 32.48 -10.23 34.00
N ILE A 441 32.18 -9.46 32.94
CA ILE A 441 30.82 -9.34 32.39
C ILE A 441 30.42 -10.64 31.69
N ALA A 442 31.28 -11.16 30.81
CA ALA A 442 31.03 -12.40 30.09
C ALA A 442 30.84 -13.59 31.04
N SER A 443 31.65 -13.73 32.10
CA SER A 443 31.46 -14.81 33.08
C SER A 443 30.12 -14.71 33.82
N THR A 444 29.58 -13.51 34.00
CA THR A 444 28.23 -13.28 34.55
C THR A 444 27.13 -13.81 33.61
N PHE A 445 27.28 -13.64 32.30
CA PHE A 445 26.31 -14.12 31.28
C PHE A 445 26.46 -15.61 30.91
N ASN A 446 27.48 -16.31 31.42
CA ASN A 446 27.69 -17.74 31.13
C ASN A 446 26.79 -18.69 31.97
N SER A 447 26.02 -18.18 32.95
CA SER A 447 25.21 -19.01 33.85
C SER A 447 23.71 -18.90 33.58
N PRO A 448 22.94 -20.00 33.61
CA PRO A 448 21.48 -19.95 33.57
C PRO A 448 20.91 -19.32 34.85
N TYR A 449 19.80 -18.61 34.74
CA TYR A 449 19.17 -17.93 35.87
C TYR A 449 17.99 -18.73 36.44
N SER A 450 18.04 -19.04 37.74
CA SER A 450 16.91 -19.60 38.48
C SER A 450 16.30 -18.56 39.43
N ASP A 451 14.98 -18.39 39.35
CA ASP A 451 14.22 -17.35 40.06
C ASP A 451 13.68 -17.75 41.44
N GLY A 452 14.02 -18.95 41.92
CA GLY A 452 13.59 -19.46 43.21
C GLY A 452 12.13 -19.91 43.28
N ALA A 453 11.30 -19.59 42.29
CA ALA A 453 9.94 -20.11 42.14
C ALA A 453 9.89 -21.46 41.42
N GLY A 454 11.02 -21.92 40.88
CA GLY A 454 11.19 -23.21 40.19
C GLY A 454 11.32 -23.09 38.67
N ALA A 455 11.34 -21.87 38.12
CA ALA A 455 11.65 -21.65 36.73
C ALA A 455 13.14 -21.30 36.56
N THR A 456 13.81 -22.04 35.69
CA THR A 456 15.19 -21.79 35.25
C THR A 456 15.15 -21.34 33.80
N THR A 457 15.60 -20.12 33.54
CA THR A 457 15.77 -19.62 32.18
C THR A 457 17.22 -19.84 31.74
N PRO A 458 17.47 -20.34 30.51
CA PRO A 458 18.82 -20.53 29.99
C PRO A 458 19.64 -19.24 29.97
N ARG A 459 20.96 -19.39 29.88
CA ARG A 459 21.87 -18.27 29.57
C ARG A 459 21.57 -17.69 28.17
N PRO A 460 21.88 -16.41 27.90
CA PRO A 460 21.67 -15.80 26.58
C PRO A 460 22.23 -16.65 25.43
N HIS A 461 21.52 -16.64 24.30
CA HIS A 461 21.98 -17.25 23.05
C HIS A 461 22.74 -16.22 22.20
N VAL A 462 22.29 -14.97 22.25
CA VAL A 462 22.87 -13.81 21.55
C VAL A 462 23.02 -12.66 22.55
N VAL A 463 24.14 -11.94 22.50
CA VAL A 463 24.47 -10.83 23.41
C VAL A 463 24.80 -9.58 22.59
N ASN A 464 24.02 -8.51 22.76
CA ASN A 464 24.22 -7.23 22.09
C ASN A 464 25.18 -6.32 22.85
N ASN A 465 26.18 -5.79 22.15
CA ASN A 465 27.13 -4.80 22.65
C ASN A 465 27.16 -3.60 21.69
N SER A 466 26.40 -2.56 22.03
CA SER A 466 26.25 -1.32 21.24
C SER A 466 27.25 -0.22 21.65
N TRP A 467 28.38 -0.63 22.21
CA TRP A 467 29.47 0.20 22.72
C TRP A 467 30.80 -0.28 22.14
N GLY A 468 31.85 0.51 22.27
CA GLY A 468 33.21 0.08 21.93
C GLY A 468 34.25 0.99 22.55
N SER A 469 35.39 0.41 22.91
CA SER A 469 36.59 1.14 23.32
C SER A 469 37.46 1.42 22.09
N THR A 470 38.04 2.62 22.03
CA THR A 470 38.87 3.05 20.90
C THR A 470 40.19 3.66 21.37
N ILE A 471 41.26 3.44 20.61
CA ILE A 471 42.53 4.12 20.78
C ILE A 471 42.70 5.10 19.61
N ALA A 472 42.85 6.39 19.93
CA ALA A 472 42.73 7.45 18.93
C ALA A 472 43.87 7.41 17.89
N GLY A 473 43.54 7.03 16.66
CA GLY A 473 44.46 7.03 15.51
C GLY A 473 45.39 5.82 15.40
N VAL A 474 45.10 4.72 16.12
CA VAL A 474 45.87 3.47 16.05
C VAL A 474 44.92 2.33 15.66
N PRO A 475 45.21 1.56 14.59
CA PRO A 475 44.49 0.34 14.26
C PRO A 475 44.52 -0.67 15.41
N VAL A 476 43.45 -1.46 15.56
CA VAL A 476 43.27 -2.42 16.68
C VAL A 476 42.96 -3.83 16.18
N GLY A 477 43.25 -4.85 17.00
CA GLY A 477 43.04 -6.26 16.63
C GLY A 477 43.43 -7.32 17.68
N THR A 478 44.37 -7.05 18.60
CA THR A 478 44.94 -8.07 19.52
C THR A 478 45.05 -7.61 20.99
N GLU A 479 44.37 -6.52 21.34
CA GLU A 479 44.36 -5.90 22.67
C GLU A 479 43.60 -6.78 23.68
N PHE A 480 43.79 -6.54 24.99
CA PHE A 480 43.13 -7.28 26.07
C PHE A 480 41.61 -7.37 25.91
N ASN A 481 40.93 -6.26 25.56
CA ASN A 481 39.47 -6.27 25.38
C ASN A 481 39.04 -7.08 24.13
N ALA A 482 39.83 -7.09 23.04
CA ALA A 482 39.57 -7.91 21.86
C ALA A 482 39.73 -9.40 22.20
N ARG A 483 40.83 -9.75 22.88
CA ARG A 483 41.09 -11.11 23.40
C ARG A 483 40.03 -11.56 24.40
N ALA A 484 39.46 -10.65 25.19
CA ALA A 484 38.36 -10.93 26.12
C ALA A 484 37.05 -11.22 25.38
N ALA A 485 36.78 -10.53 24.27
CA ALA A 485 35.63 -10.79 23.43
C ALA A 485 35.78 -12.11 22.65
N ASP A 486 36.99 -12.42 22.14
CA ASP A 486 37.31 -13.71 21.53
C ASP A 486 37.00 -14.87 22.49
N SER A 487 37.59 -14.83 23.69
CA SER A 487 37.39 -15.84 24.72
C SER A 487 35.93 -15.91 25.18
N ALA A 488 35.24 -14.76 25.31
CA ALA A 488 33.82 -14.71 25.65
C ALA A 488 32.96 -15.51 24.68
N VAL A 489 33.20 -15.45 23.37
CA VAL A 489 32.50 -16.31 22.40
C VAL A 489 32.96 -17.78 22.51
N PHE A 490 34.28 -18.02 22.58
CA PHE A 490 34.88 -19.36 22.49
C PHE A 490 34.49 -20.31 23.65
N ASP A 491 34.60 -19.88 24.91
CA ASP A 491 34.31 -20.74 26.08
C ASP A 491 32.83 -20.76 26.47
N GLN A 492 31.99 -19.92 25.84
CA GLN A 492 30.60 -19.73 26.25
C GLN A 492 29.60 -20.13 25.18
N ASP A 493 29.98 -20.34 23.92
CA ASP A 493 29.04 -20.69 22.85
C ASP A 493 27.89 -19.66 22.77
N GLN A 494 28.21 -18.36 22.75
CA GLN A 494 27.23 -17.27 22.64
C GLN A 494 27.59 -16.39 21.46
N LEU A 495 26.61 -15.97 20.66
CA LEU A 495 26.87 -14.99 19.61
C LEU A 495 26.95 -13.59 20.24
N TRP A 496 28.16 -13.11 20.49
CA TRP A 496 28.40 -11.73 20.90
C TRP A 496 28.38 -10.84 19.64
N VAL A 497 27.31 -10.06 19.49
CA VAL A 497 27.09 -9.11 18.39
C VAL A 497 27.61 -7.74 18.83
N TRP A 498 28.39 -7.10 17.96
CA TRP A 498 29.15 -5.90 18.32
C TRP A 498 29.00 -4.77 17.30
N SER A 499 28.73 -3.55 17.77
CA SER A 499 28.79 -2.34 16.94
C SER A 499 30.22 -2.07 16.46
N ALA A 500 30.44 -1.93 15.14
CA ALA A 500 31.78 -1.76 14.57
C ALA A 500 32.53 -0.48 15.01
N GLY A 501 31.82 0.50 15.59
CA GLY A 501 32.34 1.83 15.93
C GLY A 501 31.78 2.94 15.03
N ASN A 502 32.04 4.19 15.41
CA ASN A 502 31.51 5.39 14.75
C ASN A 502 32.63 6.34 14.28
N SER A 503 33.80 5.80 13.94
CA SER A 503 35.04 6.55 13.66
C SER A 503 35.42 6.62 12.18
N GLY A 504 34.51 6.24 11.27
CA GLY A 504 34.71 6.37 9.82
C GLY A 504 34.81 7.82 9.32
N PRO A 505 35.20 8.07 8.05
CA PRO A 505 35.21 7.11 6.94
C PRO A 505 36.58 6.48 6.62
N GLY A 506 37.60 6.65 7.46
CA GLY A 506 38.91 6.01 7.25
C GLY A 506 38.85 4.48 7.33
N ALA A 507 39.76 3.80 6.64
CA ALA A 507 40.05 2.38 6.87
C ALA A 507 40.64 2.17 8.27
N SER A 508 40.51 0.95 8.81
CA SER A 508 41.02 0.55 10.12
C SER A 508 40.54 1.45 11.28
N THR A 509 39.25 1.76 11.29
CA THR A 509 38.60 2.67 12.26
C THR A 509 37.73 1.94 13.30
N LEU A 510 37.87 0.62 13.42
CA LEU A 510 37.09 -0.24 14.31
C LEU A 510 37.34 0.06 15.80
N GLY A 511 36.35 -0.26 16.65
CA GLY A 511 36.57 -0.38 18.10
C GLY A 511 37.26 -1.71 18.46
N ILE A 512 37.97 -1.75 19.59
CA ILE A 512 38.80 -2.90 20.02
C ILE A 512 37.97 -4.19 20.13
N GLU A 513 36.85 -4.15 20.85
CA GLU A 513 36.03 -5.36 21.00
C GLU A 513 35.42 -5.80 19.66
N SER A 514 35.14 -4.84 18.79
CA SER A 514 34.57 -5.07 17.45
C SER A 514 35.60 -5.54 16.40
N SER A 515 36.90 -5.43 16.68
CA SER A 515 37.97 -6.01 15.86
C SER A 515 38.33 -7.43 16.28
N ALA A 516 37.76 -7.96 17.38
CA ALA A 516 37.90 -9.36 17.77
C ALA A 516 37.41 -10.30 16.65
N LYS A 517 38.06 -11.47 16.51
CA LYS A 517 37.81 -12.39 15.40
C LYS A 517 36.51 -13.18 15.60
N ASN A 518 36.22 -13.61 16.83
CA ASN A 518 35.06 -14.46 17.12
C ASN A 518 33.73 -13.68 17.24
N VAL A 519 33.75 -12.35 17.42
CA VAL A 519 32.50 -11.56 17.55
C VAL A 519 31.88 -11.28 16.19
N PHE A 520 30.56 -11.08 16.18
CA PHE A 520 29.83 -10.72 14.97
C PHE A 520 29.68 -9.20 14.85
N THR A 521 30.57 -8.59 14.06
CA THR A 521 30.72 -7.13 13.97
C THR A 521 29.77 -6.52 12.95
N VAL A 522 29.10 -5.41 13.31
CA VAL A 522 28.02 -4.81 12.51
C VAL A 522 28.31 -3.37 12.11
N GLY A 523 28.35 -3.13 10.80
CA GLY A 523 28.45 -1.80 10.18
C GLY A 523 27.10 -1.11 10.00
N ASN A 524 27.13 0.20 9.80
CA ASN A 524 25.95 1.07 9.79
C ASN A 524 25.62 1.57 8.37
N VAL A 525 24.49 1.12 7.83
CA VAL A 525 23.87 1.68 6.61
C VAL A 525 22.69 2.60 6.94
N ILE A 526 22.37 3.49 6.01
CA ILE A 526 21.15 4.31 6.04
C ILE A 526 19.94 3.48 5.60
N ASP A 527 18.76 3.85 6.06
CA ASP A 527 17.45 3.39 5.59
C ASP A 527 16.74 4.39 4.68
N TYR A 528 17.03 5.70 4.77
CA TYR A 528 16.44 6.80 3.98
C TYR A 528 17.29 7.27 2.77
N ILE A 529 16.70 8.01 1.81
CA ILE A 529 17.48 8.67 0.72
C ILE A 529 18.34 9.82 1.30
N SER A 530 19.66 9.72 1.18
CA SER A 530 20.58 10.79 1.59
C SER A 530 21.31 11.44 0.41
N THR A 531 21.05 12.72 0.20
CA THR A 531 21.79 13.61 -0.72
C THR A 531 23.29 13.72 -0.45
N THR A 532 23.81 13.12 0.64
CA THR A 532 25.22 13.14 1.04
C THR A 532 25.93 11.79 0.87
N VAL A 533 25.23 10.65 0.96
CA VAL A 533 25.84 9.31 0.92
C VAL A 533 25.18 8.31 -0.04
N GLY A 534 24.02 8.63 -0.63
CA GLY A 534 23.32 7.77 -1.58
C GLY A 534 21.95 7.30 -1.08
N ASP A 535 21.49 6.19 -1.65
CA ASP A 535 20.19 5.58 -1.43
C ASP A 535 20.17 4.66 -0.19
N PRO A 536 18.99 4.24 0.28
CA PRO A 536 18.83 3.20 1.31
C PRO A 536 19.77 2.01 1.08
N GLY A 537 20.36 1.51 2.17
CA GLY A 537 21.38 0.46 2.13
C GLY A 537 22.82 0.98 1.91
N SER A 538 23.03 2.26 1.60
CA SER A 538 24.37 2.85 1.49
C SER A 538 25.05 3.03 2.86
N LEU A 539 26.35 2.75 2.95
CA LEU A 539 27.11 2.83 4.20
C LEU A 539 27.25 4.28 4.69
N TRP A 540 26.84 4.54 5.93
CA TRP A 540 26.94 5.87 6.51
C TRP A 540 28.40 6.30 6.73
N THR A 541 28.70 7.59 6.51
CA THR A 541 30.06 8.14 6.54
C THR A 541 30.81 7.77 7.82
N SER A 542 30.19 7.92 8.99
CA SER A 542 30.86 7.65 10.28
C SER A 542 30.91 6.17 10.65
N SER A 543 30.31 5.25 9.89
CA SER A 543 30.47 3.81 10.18
C SER A 543 31.95 3.46 10.16
N SER A 544 32.45 2.87 11.24
CA SER A 544 33.81 2.33 11.23
C SER A 544 33.94 1.25 10.15
N ARG A 545 35.14 1.15 9.59
CA ARG A 545 35.51 0.29 8.46
C ARG A 545 36.77 -0.51 8.80
N GLY A 546 36.90 -1.68 8.18
CA GLY A 546 38.11 -2.47 8.19
C GLY A 546 39.21 -1.92 7.27
N PRO A 547 40.26 -2.72 7.05
CA PRO A 547 40.52 -3.97 7.76
C PRO A 547 40.99 -3.70 9.21
N THR A 548 41.15 -4.74 10.02
CA THR A 548 41.77 -4.61 11.36
C THR A 548 43.25 -4.24 11.30
N ALA A 549 43.92 -4.04 12.45
CA ALA A 549 45.37 -3.84 12.51
C ALA A 549 46.18 -4.93 11.78
N ASP A 550 45.66 -6.15 11.82
CA ASP A 550 46.22 -7.37 11.24
C ASP A 550 45.55 -7.76 9.91
N ASN A 551 45.02 -6.79 9.17
CA ASN A 551 44.44 -6.92 7.82
C ASN A 551 43.17 -7.79 7.68
N ARG A 552 42.53 -8.24 8.78
CA ARG A 552 41.28 -9.01 8.70
C ARG A 552 40.10 -8.15 8.25
N TRP A 553 39.20 -8.74 7.48
CA TRP A 553 38.01 -8.02 7.02
C TRP A 553 36.94 -7.89 8.12
N LYS A 554 36.45 -6.67 8.30
CA LYS A 554 35.37 -6.31 9.23
C LYS A 554 34.68 -5.04 8.69
N PRO A 555 33.37 -4.82 8.91
CA PRO A 555 32.43 -5.61 9.70
C PRO A 555 32.10 -6.96 9.05
N ASN A 556 31.43 -7.86 9.78
CA ASN A 556 30.95 -9.12 9.21
C ASN A 556 29.70 -8.92 8.33
N VAL A 557 28.81 -8.01 8.74
CA VAL A 557 27.59 -7.60 8.01
C VAL A 557 27.26 -6.13 8.29
N THR A 558 26.31 -5.55 7.57
CA THR A 558 25.66 -4.28 7.92
C THR A 558 24.19 -4.44 8.30
N ALA A 559 23.67 -3.43 8.98
CA ALA A 559 22.23 -3.26 9.21
C ALA A 559 21.88 -1.76 9.29
N PRO A 560 20.61 -1.38 9.17
CA PRO A 560 20.17 -0.01 9.40
C PRO A 560 20.62 0.48 10.77
N GLY A 561 21.37 1.58 10.77
CA GLY A 561 21.89 2.20 11.99
C GLY A 561 21.99 3.71 11.90
N ARG A 562 21.76 4.31 10.74
CA ARG A 562 21.85 5.74 10.56
C ARG A 562 20.46 6.29 10.46
N GLN A 563 20.10 6.92 11.57
CA GLN A 563 18.76 7.26 11.94
C GLN A 563 18.04 5.94 12.35
N ILE A 564 17.89 5.67 13.67
CA ILE A 564 17.06 4.64 14.32
C ILE A 564 16.27 5.25 15.52
N ARG A 565 15.02 4.88 15.83
CA ARG A 565 14.03 5.47 16.76
C ARG A 565 13.47 4.31 17.56
N SER A 566 13.36 4.50 18.87
CA SER A 566 12.92 3.46 19.79
C SER A 566 12.67 4.05 21.18
N ALA A 567 12.36 3.18 22.15
CA ALA A 567 12.04 3.53 23.52
C ALA A 567 13.06 4.49 24.15
N LEU A 568 12.58 5.63 24.64
CA LEU A 568 13.34 6.67 25.34
C LEU A 568 13.36 6.37 26.84
N ALA A 569 14.54 6.42 27.47
CA ALA A 569 14.62 6.28 28.92
C ALA A 569 14.02 7.51 29.63
N ASN A 570 13.60 7.34 30.89
CA ASN A 570 12.98 8.40 31.71
C ASN A 570 11.63 8.93 31.14
N ASN A 571 11.07 8.31 30.08
CA ASN A 571 9.74 8.59 29.55
C ASN A 571 9.04 7.28 29.16
N ASN A 572 8.21 6.73 30.06
CA ASN A 572 7.66 5.38 29.98
C ASN A 572 6.78 5.05 28.74
N THR A 573 6.44 6.03 27.91
CA THR A 573 5.71 5.85 26.65
C THR A 573 6.29 6.74 25.55
N GLY A 574 7.57 7.11 25.65
CA GLY A 574 8.23 8.05 24.77
C GLY A 574 9.16 7.33 23.80
N TYR A 575 9.19 7.81 22.56
CA TYR A 575 10.17 7.38 21.58
C TYR A 575 11.14 8.51 21.30
N ALA A 576 12.40 8.14 21.12
CA ALA A 576 13.46 9.05 20.76
C ALA A 576 14.40 8.39 19.75
N ASN A 577 15.34 9.19 19.28
CA ASN A 577 15.92 9.05 17.96
C ASN A 577 17.43 8.84 18.15
N TYR A 578 17.95 7.62 18.02
CA TYR A 578 19.36 7.22 18.16
C TYR A 578 19.98 6.42 16.98
N SER A 579 21.24 6.72 16.63
CA SER A 579 21.99 6.25 15.45
C SER A 579 23.37 5.74 15.85
N GLY A 580 24.06 5.15 14.87
CA GLY A 580 25.41 4.64 14.96
C GLY A 580 25.43 3.16 14.63
N THR A 581 26.62 2.57 14.58
CA THR A 581 26.72 1.10 14.60
C THR A 581 26.10 0.51 15.88
N SER A 582 25.99 1.31 16.94
CA SER A 582 25.20 1.07 18.15
C SER A 582 23.72 0.75 17.90
N MET A 583 23.13 1.17 16.78
CA MET A 583 21.75 0.81 16.40
C MET A 583 21.67 -0.14 15.21
N ALA A 584 22.75 -0.33 14.46
CA ALA A 584 22.88 -1.45 13.53
C ALA A 584 23.02 -2.81 14.26
N ALA A 585 23.80 -2.85 15.35
CA ALA A 585 23.99 -4.07 16.15
C ALA A 585 22.67 -4.73 16.65
N PRO A 586 21.69 -4.00 17.24
CA PRO A 586 20.45 -4.62 17.72
C PRO A 586 19.57 -5.23 16.62
N HIS A 587 19.60 -4.71 15.38
CA HIS A 587 18.92 -5.33 14.24
C HIS A 587 19.46 -6.75 13.94
N VAL A 588 20.79 -6.89 13.99
CA VAL A 588 21.48 -8.18 13.81
C VAL A 588 21.25 -9.09 15.02
N THR A 589 21.30 -8.56 16.24
CA THR A 589 20.96 -9.31 17.47
C THR A 589 19.55 -9.89 17.40
N ALA A 590 18.56 -9.08 17.01
CA ALA A 590 17.17 -9.52 16.86
C ALA A 590 17.04 -10.64 15.82
N THR A 591 17.68 -10.47 14.66
CA THR A 591 17.69 -11.47 13.59
C THR A 591 18.29 -12.81 14.05
N ALA A 592 19.44 -12.77 14.72
CA ALA A 592 20.08 -13.96 15.28
C ALA A 592 19.26 -14.60 16.42
N ALA A 593 18.56 -13.79 17.22
CA ALA A 593 17.68 -14.29 18.28
C ALA A 593 16.45 -15.02 17.73
N ILE A 594 15.85 -14.54 16.62
CA ILE A 594 14.77 -15.25 15.92
C ILE A 594 15.27 -16.59 15.36
N LEU A 595 16.45 -16.61 14.74
CA LEU A 595 17.06 -17.83 14.22
C LEU A 595 17.28 -18.88 15.32
N ALA A 596 17.79 -18.46 16.50
CA ALA A 596 17.89 -19.31 17.68
C ALA A 596 16.52 -19.78 18.19
N ASP A 597 15.50 -18.92 18.14
CA ASP A 597 14.17 -19.24 18.66
C ASP A 597 13.48 -20.32 17.82
N ARG A 598 13.54 -20.16 16.49
CA ARG A 598 12.96 -21.10 15.52
C ARG A 598 13.71 -22.42 15.44
N SER A 599 15.05 -22.41 15.55
CA SER A 599 15.88 -23.60 15.33
C SER A 599 16.88 -23.84 16.46
N ALA A 600 16.70 -24.97 17.15
CA ALA A 600 17.63 -25.43 18.18
C ALA A 600 19.05 -25.71 17.65
N THR A 601 19.23 -25.90 16.33
CA THR A 601 20.53 -26.14 15.68
C THR A 601 21.48 -24.93 15.78
N PHE A 602 20.95 -23.73 15.96
CA PHE A 602 21.74 -22.49 16.13
C PHE A 602 21.84 -22.04 17.59
N ARG A 603 21.18 -22.74 18.53
CA ARG A 603 21.30 -22.43 19.96
C ARG A 603 22.64 -22.92 20.47
N TYR A 604 23.44 -21.98 20.96
CA TYR A 604 24.80 -22.25 21.44
C TYR A 604 25.73 -22.81 20.35
N ALA A 605 25.62 -22.23 19.15
CA ALA A 605 26.43 -22.56 17.97
C ALA A 605 26.78 -21.27 17.19
N PRO A 606 27.59 -20.36 17.76
CA PRO A 606 27.89 -19.05 17.18
C PRO A 606 28.50 -19.15 15.78
N GLU A 607 29.36 -20.15 15.53
CA GLU A 607 29.94 -20.44 14.21
C GLU A 607 28.86 -20.69 13.14
N ARG A 608 27.79 -21.43 13.49
CA ARG A 608 26.67 -21.72 12.60
C ARG A 608 25.80 -20.50 12.35
N MET A 609 25.62 -19.67 13.38
CA MET A 609 24.93 -18.37 13.24
C MET A 609 25.70 -17.44 12.30
N MET A 610 27.01 -17.24 12.54
CA MET A 610 27.85 -16.36 11.73
C MET A 610 27.86 -16.80 10.26
N SER A 611 28.13 -18.07 9.98
CA SER A 611 28.22 -18.55 8.59
C SER A 611 26.89 -18.45 7.85
N LEU A 612 25.74 -18.69 8.51
CA LEU A 612 24.42 -18.50 7.89
C LEU A 612 24.04 -17.02 7.72
N LEU A 613 24.25 -16.17 8.74
CA LEU A 613 23.92 -14.74 8.67
C LEU A 613 24.74 -14.02 7.57
N MET A 614 25.98 -14.46 7.33
CA MET A 614 26.81 -13.97 6.23
C MET A 614 26.40 -14.58 4.88
N ALA A 615 26.16 -15.90 4.79
CA ALA A 615 25.75 -16.54 3.53
C ALA A 615 24.36 -16.10 3.01
N SER A 616 23.50 -15.62 3.91
CA SER A 616 22.15 -15.11 3.61
C SER A 616 22.06 -13.58 3.54
N ALA A 617 23.15 -12.85 3.77
CA ALA A 617 23.20 -11.40 3.58
C ALA A 617 22.93 -11.00 2.11
N THR A 618 22.60 -9.74 1.87
CA THR A 618 22.49 -9.18 0.52
C THR A 618 23.57 -8.12 0.31
N THR A 619 24.42 -8.33 -0.69
CA THR A 619 25.53 -7.43 -1.03
C THR A 619 25.02 -6.13 -1.66
N LYS A 620 25.73 -5.02 -1.39
CA LYS A 620 25.45 -3.74 -2.06
C LYS A 620 25.69 -3.92 -3.56
N ASP A 621 24.80 -3.35 -4.38
CA ASP A 621 24.88 -3.35 -5.84
C ASP A 621 24.94 -4.78 -6.46
N ASN A 622 24.38 -5.78 -5.75
CA ASN A 622 24.45 -7.21 -6.08
C ASN A 622 25.89 -7.74 -6.33
N LEU A 623 26.90 -7.13 -5.71
CA LEU A 623 28.30 -7.48 -5.94
C LEU A 623 28.58 -8.94 -5.55
N SER A 624 29.28 -9.67 -6.41
CA SER A 624 29.68 -11.05 -6.16
C SER A 624 31.00 -11.09 -5.40
N LEU A 625 31.01 -11.68 -4.20
CA LEU A 625 32.21 -11.81 -3.37
C LEU A 625 33.01 -13.05 -3.81
N THR A 626 33.91 -12.86 -4.78
CA THR A 626 34.79 -13.89 -5.35
C THR A 626 36.24 -13.81 -4.85
N THR A 627 36.70 -12.65 -4.37
CA THR A 627 38.08 -12.43 -3.91
C THR A 627 38.16 -12.34 -2.37
N PRO A 628 39.28 -12.75 -1.74
CA PRO A 628 39.47 -12.58 -0.29
C PRO A 628 39.50 -11.10 0.11
N SER A 629 40.23 -10.27 -0.65
CA SER A 629 40.50 -8.87 -0.30
C SER A 629 39.59 -7.88 -1.07
N SER A 630 38.28 -8.07 -1.02
CA SER A 630 37.34 -7.13 -1.65
C SER A 630 37.05 -5.94 -0.73
N SER A 631 37.02 -4.72 -1.28
CA SER A 631 36.71 -3.50 -0.52
C SER A 631 35.27 -3.47 0.03
N HIS A 632 34.39 -4.36 -0.46
CA HIS A 632 33.07 -4.59 0.10
C HIS A 632 33.15 -5.29 1.47
N LEU A 633 34.10 -6.19 1.70
CA LEU A 633 34.25 -6.88 2.99
C LEU A 633 34.71 -5.90 4.09
N ASP A 634 35.61 -4.96 3.79
CA ASP A 634 36.06 -3.91 4.72
C ASP A 634 35.02 -2.82 5.02
N THR A 635 33.87 -2.82 4.33
CA THR A 635 32.88 -1.72 4.41
C THR A 635 31.48 -2.23 4.73
N TYR A 636 30.98 -3.20 3.97
CA TYR A 636 29.68 -3.84 4.10
C TYR A 636 29.75 -5.27 4.68
N GLY A 637 30.94 -5.86 4.80
CA GLY A 637 31.12 -7.27 5.15
C GLY A 637 30.57 -8.18 4.06
N ALA A 638 29.85 -9.23 4.46
CA ALA A 638 29.09 -10.08 3.53
C ALA A 638 27.85 -9.38 2.93
N GLY A 639 27.50 -8.18 3.40
CA GLY A 639 26.34 -7.40 2.96
C GLY A 639 25.40 -7.01 4.10
N ARG A 640 24.23 -6.46 3.75
CA ARG A 640 23.17 -6.17 4.73
C ARG A 640 22.52 -7.47 5.20
N VAL A 641 22.28 -7.60 6.50
CA VAL A 641 21.54 -8.74 7.06
C VAL A 641 20.11 -8.76 6.52
N ASN A 642 19.58 -9.95 6.24
CA ASN A 642 18.17 -10.13 5.87
C ASN A 642 17.59 -11.28 6.71
N SER A 643 16.54 -10.98 7.48
CA SER A 643 15.92 -11.89 8.45
C SER A 643 15.10 -12.99 7.79
N PHE A 644 14.41 -12.67 6.68
CA PHE A 644 13.62 -13.64 5.93
C PHE A 644 14.48 -14.77 5.36
N LYS A 645 15.58 -14.44 4.67
CA LYS A 645 16.48 -15.39 4.00
C LYS A 645 17.15 -16.40 4.95
N ASN A 646 17.50 -16.03 6.18
CA ASN A 646 18.08 -16.99 7.14
C ASN A 646 17.03 -17.87 7.85
N ASN A 647 15.78 -17.39 7.98
CA ASN A 647 14.72 -18.10 8.69
C ASN A 647 13.82 -18.96 7.79
N LEU A 648 13.71 -18.67 6.49
CA LEU A 648 12.72 -19.27 5.59
C LEU A 648 13.32 -19.66 4.23
N ALA A 649 12.92 -20.83 3.72
CA ALA A 649 13.23 -21.28 2.36
C ALA A 649 12.05 -20.95 1.42
N PHE A 650 12.32 -20.28 0.30
CA PHE A 650 11.31 -19.63 -0.54
C PHE A 650 11.84 -19.42 -1.98
N GLY A 651 10.98 -19.44 -3.01
CA GLY A 651 11.36 -19.44 -4.45
C GLY A 651 12.06 -20.73 -4.95
N GLY A 652 12.79 -21.40 -4.05
CA GLY A 652 13.82 -22.38 -4.37
C GLY A 652 15.14 -22.02 -3.68
N ASN A 653 15.26 -20.77 -3.22
CA ASN A 653 16.30 -20.32 -2.31
C ASN A 653 16.21 -21.07 -0.97
N THR A 654 17.35 -21.56 -0.50
CA THR A 654 17.46 -22.36 0.73
C THR A 654 18.94 -22.45 1.14
N TYR A 655 19.26 -23.19 2.20
CA TYR A 655 20.65 -23.45 2.59
C TYR A 655 20.88 -24.87 3.09
N THR A 656 22.16 -25.27 3.12
CA THR A 656 22.65 -26.41 3.88
C THR A 656 23.76 -25.90 4.80
N ASN A 657 23.72 -26.28 6.07
CA ASN A 657 24.66 -25.81 7.09
C ASN A 657 25.21 -26.99 7.90
N TRP A 658 26.53 -27.06 8.01
CA TRP A 658 27.27 -28.08 8.77
C TRP A 658 28.10 -27.36 9.85
N GLY A 659 28.02 -27.81 11.09
CA GLY A 659 28.88 -27.35 12.19
C GLY A 659 29.64 -28.54 12.78
N PHE A 660 30.91 -28.36 13.09
CA PHE A 660 31.86 -29.40 13.50
C PHE A 660 33.05 -28.78 14.28
N GLU A 661 33.87 -29.64 14.89
CA GLU A 661 35.08 -29.22 15.61
C GLU A 661 36.31 -29.91 14.99
N LEU A 662 37.40 -29.16 14.81
CA LEU A 662 38.70 -29.66 14.35
C LEU A 662 39.79 -29.29 15.36
N ASN A 663 40.76 -30.18 15.57
CA ASN A 663 41.88 -30.01 16.49
C ASN A 663 43.20 -30.05 15.72
N GLY A 664 43.84 -28.88 15.55
CA GLY A 664 45.13 -28.78 14.88
C GLY A 664 45.12 -29.32 13.44
N ASN A 665 45.93 -30.33 13.16
CA ASN A 665 46.15 -30.89 11.82
C ASN A 665 44.99 -31.73 11.24
N GLN A 666 43.77 -31.59 11.74
CA GLN A 666 42.58 -32.28 11.23
C GLN A 666 41.95 -31.52 10.06
N SER A 667 41.62 -32.23 8.98
CA SER A 667 40.82 -31.72 7.85
C SER A 667 39.47 -32.45 7.75
N THR A 668 38.51 -31.86 7.03
CA THR A 668 37.19 -32.47 6.80
C THR A 668 36.54 -31.97 5.51
N PHE A 669 35.50 -32.66 5.04
CA PHE A 669 34.75 -32.29 3.85
C PHE A 669 33.29 -32.77 3.94
N ALA A 670 32.40 -32.20 3.13
CA ALA A 670 31.10 -32.81 2.87
C ALA A 670 30.62 -32.59 1.43
N ASP A 671 29.94 -33.62 0.91
CA ASP A 671 29.28 -33.57 -0.39
C ASP A 671 27.91 -32.88 -0.27
N PHE A 672 27.59 -32.06 -1.25
CA PHE A 672 26.27 -31.47 -1.46
C PHE A 672 25.83 -31.61 -2.92
N THR A 673 24.64 -31.10 -3.24
CA THR A 673 24.10 -31.17 -4.61
C THR A 673 23.49 -29.83 -4.95
N VAL A 674 24.06 -29.14 -5.94
CA VAL A 674 23.51 -27.89 -6.46
C VAL A 674 22.23 -28.22 -7.24
N PRO A 675 21.06 -27.65 -6.86
CA PRO A 675 19.81 -27.88 -7.56
C PRO A 675 19.84 -27.44 -9.04
N ALA A 676 19.00 -28.07 -9.86
CA ALA A 676 18.78 -27.62 -11.22
C ALA A 676 18.01 -26.30 -11.22
N GLY A 677 18.61 -25.25 -11.78
CA GLY A 677 18.06 -23.89 -11.81
C GLY A 677 18.75 -22.91 -10.86
N THR A 678 19.69 -23.33 -10.02
CA THR A 678 20.42 -22.43 -9.12
C THR A 678 21.24 -21.39 -9.89
N THR A 679 20.96 -20.10 -9.67
CA THR A 679 21.59 -18.94 -10.29
C THR A 679 22.85 -18.49 -9.55
N ARG A 680 22.94 -18.74 -8.24
CA ARG A 680 24.14 -18.50 -7.42
C ARG A 680 24.21 -19.49 -6.26
N ILE A 681 25.41 -19.94 -5.90
CA ILE A 681 25.68 -20.45 -4.54
C ILE A 681 26.60 -19.48 -3.80
N ILE A 682 26.35 -19.34 -2.49
CA ILE A 682 27.16 -18.55 -1.56
C ILE A 682 27.66 -19.53 -0.50
N VAL A 683 28.96 -19.82 -0.53
CA VAL A 683 29.61 -20.71 0.44
C VAL A 683 30.34 -19.85 1.45
N VAL A 684 30.10 -20.07 2.75
CA VAL A 684 30.73 -19.35 3.85
C VAL A 684 31.25 -20.31 4.89
N MET A 685 32.53 -20.19 5.25
CA MET A 685 33.11 -20.78 6.44
C MET A 685 33.21 -19.73 7.55
N ALA A 686 32.91 -20.11 8.78
CA ALA A 686 33.19 -19.30 9.97
C ALA A 686 33.81 -20.19 11.07
N GLY A 687 34.91 -19.73 11.67
CA GLY A 687 35.63 -20.39 12.74
C GLY A 687 35.62 -19.59 14.04
N ILE A 688 35.45 -20.29 15.16
CA ILE A 688 35.51 -19.77 16.52
C ILE A 688 36.64 -20.50 17.25
N GLU A 689 37.67 -19.75 17.64
CA GLU A 689 38.94 -20.27 18.16
C GLU A 689 39.46 -19.52 19.40
N GLY A 690 40.57 -20.00 19.98
CA GLY A 690 41.17 -19.39 21.17
C GLY A 690 41.57 -17.92 21.00
N PRO A 691 41.61 -17.13 22.10
CA PRO A 691 42.01 -15.73 22.05
C PRO A 691 43.45 -15.57 21.59
N ALA A 692 43.74 -14.46 20.90
CA ALA A 692 45.08 -14.17 20.39
C ALA A 692 46.15 -14.09 21.51
N SER A 693 47.40 -14.33 21.12
CA SER A 693 48.56 -14.11 22.00
C SER A 693 48.69 -12.63 22.37
N ALA A 694 49.11 -12.31 23.59
CA ALA A 694 49.12 -10.94 24.07
C ALA A 694 50.10 -10.06 23.27
N GLY A 695 49.60 -8.95 22.72
CA GLY A 695 50.39 -8.03 21.89
C GLY A 695 50.81 -8.59 20.54
N ALA A 696 50.22 -9.69 20.08
CA ALA A 696 50.54 -10.32 18.80
C ALA A 696 50.29 -9.39 17.59
N SER A 697 51.08 -9.55 16.53
CA SER A 697 50.88 -8.84 15.26
C SER A 697 49.75 -9.40 14.37
N ALA A 698 49.19 -10.57 14.73
CA ALA A 698 48.02 -11.17 14.09
C ALA A 698 47.13 -11.83 15.15
N ALA A 699 45.80 -11.81 14.93
CA ALA A 699 44.82 -12.35 15.86
C ALA A 699 44.44 -13.81 15.60
N LEU A 700 44.63 -14.30 14.37
CA LEU A 700 44.41 -15.69 13.97
C LEU A 700 45.34 -16.62 14.76
N VAL A 701 44.80 -17.73 15.28
CA VAL A 701 45.57 -18.74 16.03
C VAL A 701 45.63 -20.08 15.28
N ASN A 702 44.61 -20.37 14.48
CA ASN A 702 44.48 -21.60 13.72
C ASN A 702 44.04 -21.29 12.29
N ASP A 703 44.98 -21.39 11.37
CA ASP A 703 44.78 -21.12 9.95
C ASP A 703 44.14 -22.33 9.26
N TYR A 704 42.95 -22.13 8.69
CA TYR A 704 42.12 -23.12 8.01
C TYR A 704 41.56 -22.53 6.71
N ASP A 705 41.83 -23.20 5.59
CA ASP A 705 41.42 -22.82 4.23
C ASP A 705 40.12 -23.52 3.79
N LEU A 706 39.23 -22.82 3.08
CA LEU A 706 38.03 -23.34 2.43
C LEU A 706 38.26 -23.63 0.94
N TYR A 707 38.17 -24.90 0.54
CA TYR A 707 38.21 -25.32 -0.87
C TYR A 707 36.83 -25.81 -1.34
N ILE A 708 36.53 -25.61 -2.63
CA ILE A 708 35.28 -26.03 -3.26
C ILE A 708 35.59 -26.88 -4.50
N ASP A 709 35.05 -28.09 -4.57
CA ASP A 709 35.16 -29.00 -5.72
C ASP A 709 33.80 -29.18 -6.43
N ARG A 710 33.86 -29.56 -7.72
CA ARG A 710 32.70 -29.93 -8.56
C ARG A 710 32.91 -31.31 -9.21
N ASP A 711 31.88 -31.86 -9.82
CA ASP A 711 31.96 -33.10 -10.63
C ASP A 711 33.07 -33.02 -11.71
N PRO A 712 33.99 -34.01 -11.82
CA PRO A 712 34.05 -35.28 -11.09
C PRO A 712 34.78 -35.19 -9.74
N ILE A 713 34.09 -35.56 -8.65
CA ILE A 713 34.64 -35.57 -7.29
C ILE A 713 35.32 -36.91 -6.98
N ASP A 714 36.56 -36.89 -6.48
CA ASP A 714 37.26 -38.08 -5.98
C ASP A 714 36.65 -38.59 -4.64
N PRO A 715 36.27 -39.88 -4.54
CA PRO A 715 35.86 -40.49 -3.27
C PRO A 715 36.87 -40.37 -2.12
N ALA A 716 38.16 -40.18 -2.39
CA ALA A 716 39.20 -39.97 -1.39
C ALA A 716 39.53 -38.47 -1.12
N GLY A 717 39.01 -37.54 -1.92
CA GLY A 717 39.09 -36.09 -1.72
C GLY A 717 40.39 -35.38 -2.11
N ASN A 718 41.26 -36.01 -2.92
CA ASN A 718 42.61 -35.50 -3.23
C ASN A 718 42.69 -34.67 -4.54
N VAL A 719 41.58 -34.49 -5.24
CA VAL A 719 41.49 -33.73 -6.51
C VAL A 719 40.12 -33.05 -6.63
N GLY A 720 40.05 -31.97 -7.41
CA GLY A 720 38.79 -31.35 -7.86
C GLY A 720 38.65 -29.84 -7.65
N GLU A 721 39.71 -29.17 -7.19
CA GLU A 721 39.68 -27.78 -6.71
C GLU A 721 39.25 -26.78 -7.80
N TYR A 722 38.00 -26.33 -7.70
CA TYR A 722 37.39 -25.40 -8.64
C TYR A 722 37.58 -23.93 -8.22
N THR A 723 37.62 -23.67 -6.92
CA THR A 723 38.10 -22.41 -6.32
C THR A 723 38.40 -22.66 -4.83
N ALA A 724 39.29 -21.85 -4.26
CA ALA A 724 39.55 -21.81 -2.84
C ALA A 724 39.39 -20.39 -2.30
N GLN A 725 39.18 -20.26 -1.00
CA GLN A 725 39.74 -19.14 -0.25
C GLN A 725 40.88 -19.67 0.62
N GLN A 726 41.91 -18.85 0.75
CA GLN A 726 43.03 -19.05 1.65
C GLN A 726 43.31 -17.67 2.26
N SER A 727 43.14 -17.53 3.58
CA SER A 727 43.40 -16.26 4.27
C SER A 727 44.16 -16.48 5.56
N THR A 728 45.47 -16.21 5.49
CA THR A 728 46.41 -16.28 6.64
C THR A 728 46.16 -15.24 7.73
N VAL A 729 45.00 -14.56 7.70
CA VAL A 729 44.52 -13.63 8.71
C VAL A 729 43.08 -13.90 9.13
N ASP A 730 42.16 -14.31 8.24
CA ASP A 730 40.73 -14.36 8.56
C ASP A 730 40.24 -15.71 9.10
N ASN A 731 39.55 -15.69 10.24
CA ASN A 731 38.78 -16.84 10.74
C ASN A 731 37.42 -17.03 10.02
N CYS A 732 37.17 -16.33 8.92
CA CYS A 732 35.90 -16.32 8.18
C CYS A 732 36.14 -16.13 6.68
N GLU A 733 35.61 -17.04 5.87
CA GLU A 733 35.87 -17.12 4.43
C GLU A 733 34.59 -17.20 3.61
N ILE A 734 34.57 -16.62 2.42
CA ILE A 734 33.35 -16.49 1.60
C ILE A 734 33.63 -16.59 0.09
N ARG A 735 32.82 -17.39 -0.60
CA ARG A 735 32.85 -17.55 -2.06
C ARG A 735 31.44 -17.51 -2.65
N MET A 736 31.21 -16.57 -3.56
CA MET A 736 30.00 -16.48 -4.39
C MET A 736 30.26 -17.01 -5.79
N ILE A 737 29.62 -18.12 -6.16
CA ILE A 737 29.74 -18.75 -7.49
C ILE A 737 28.43 -18.52 -8.24
N ASN A 738 28.47 -17.72 -9.30
CA ASN A 738 27.33 -17.45 -10.18
C ASN A 738 27.18 -18.56 -11.24
N ASN A 739 25.95 -18.85 -11.63
CA ASN A 739 25.57 -19.90 -12.60
C ASN A 739 26.22 -21.28 -12.33
N PRO A 740 26.22 -21.79 -11.09
CA PRO A 740 26.89 -23.05 -10.75
C PRO A 740 26.25 -24.24 -11.48
N ALA A 741 27.09 -25.15 -11.97
CA ALA A 741 26.64 -26.35 -12.66
C ALA A 741 25.81 -27.25 -11.72
N ALA A 742 24.55 -27.54 -12.10
CA ALA A 742 23.69 -28.42 -11.31
C ALA A 742 24.21 -29.86 -11.31
N GLY A 743 24.49 -30.41 -10.13
CA GLY A 743 25.20 -31.68 -9.97
C GLY A 743 25.78 -31.86 -8.56
N PRO A 744 26.64 -32.86 -8.34
CA PRO A 744 27.37 -33.03 -7.08
C PRO A 744 28.49 -31.98 -6.96
N TRP A 745 28.64 -31.45 -5.75
CA TRP A 745 29.70 -30.52 -5.35
C TRP A 745 30.22 -30.93 -3.98
N ARG A 746 31.42 -30.48 -3.61
CA ARG A 746 32.00 -30.69 -2.28
C ARG A 746 32.58 -29.38 -1.76
N TRP A 747 32.49 -29.17 -0.46
CA TRP A 747 33.38 -28.23 0.24
C TRP A 747 34.38 -29.05 1.08
N LYS A 748 35.59 -28.53 1.22
CA LYS A 748 36.67 -29.11 2.04
C LYS A 748 37.25 -28.01 2.93
N VAL A 749 37.69 -28.37 4.13
CA VAL A 749 38.40 -27.48 5.06
C VAL A 749 39.70 -28.14 5.47
N TYR A 750 40.82 -27.46 5.23
CA TYR A 750 42.17 -27.96 5.52
C TYR A 750 42.94 -27.01 6.44
N PRO A 751 43.75 -27.53 7.38
CA PRO A 751 44.63 -26.72 8.20
C PRO A 751 45.95 -26.44 7.48
N ASP A 752 46.32 -25.17 7.33
CA ASP A 752 47.70 -24.80 6.95
C ASP A 752 48.58 -24.54 8.19
N GLY A 753 48.02 -23.81 9.16
CA GLY A 753 48.70 -23.36 10.38
C GLY A 753 47.97 -23.72 11.69
N ALA A 754 46.89 -24.51 11.65
CA ALA A 754 46.12 -24.86 12.84
C ALA A 754 46.88 -25.75 13.86
N THR A 755 46.83 -25.36 15.14
CA THR A 755 47.56 -26.04 16.24
C THR A 755 46.66 -26.50 17.40
N SER A 756 45.39 -26.10 17.42
CA SER A 756 44.49 -26.25 18.57
C SER A 756 43.02 -26.44 18.15
N LEU A 757 42.10 -26.49 19.13
CA LEU A 757 40.66 -26.66 18.89
C LEU A 757 40.04 -25.42 18.22
N THR A 758 39.33 -25.62 17.12
CA THR A 758 38.48 -24.61 16.47
C THR A 758 37.09 -25.19 16.21
N LYS A 759 36.06 -24.43 16.56
CA LYS A 759 34.65 -24.73 16.26
C LYS A 759 34.33 -24.08 14.92
N LEU A 760 34.00 -24.89 13.91
CA LEU A 760 33.85 -24.47 12.52
C LEU A 760 32.45 -24.74 12.02
N SER A 761 31.98 -23.88 11.12
CA SER A 761 30.76 -24.11 10.36
C SER A 761 30.90 -23.67 8.92
N VAL A 762 30.40 -24.50 8.01
CA VAL A 762 30.22 -24.17 6.61
C VAL A 762 28.72 -24.03 6.32
N THR A 763 28.33 -22.96 5.65
CA THR A 763 27.00 -22.79 5.06
C THR A 763 27.13 -22.69 3.55
N VAL A 764 26.37 -23.49 2.82
CA VAL A 764 26.08 -23.29 1.39
C VAL A 764 24.66 -22.75 1.29
N TYR A 765 24.50 -21.49 0.91
CA TYR A 765 23.22 -20.90 0.54
C TYR A 765 23.03 -21.02 -0.97
N TYR A 766 21.85 -21.41 -1.42
CA TYR A 766 21.48 -21.55 -2.82
C TYR A 766 20.49 -20.45 -3.20
N VAL A 767 20.71 -19.79 -4.33
CA VAL A 767 19.77 -18.85 -4.96
C VAL A 767 19.20 -19.50 -6.21
N ALA A 768 17.87 -19.48 -6.39
CA ALA A 768 17.18 -20.09 -7.53
C ALA A 768 16.71 -19.09 -8.58
N ASP A 769 16.51 -17.83 -8.17
CA ASP A 769 15.85 -16.80 -8.97
C ASP A 769 16.89 -15.78 -9.51
N ASP A 770 16.51 -14.90 -10.44
CA ASP A 770 17.44 -13.90 -10.97
C ASP A 770 17.77 -12.85 -9.89
N THR A 771 19.04 -12.78 -9.49
CA THR A 771 19.52 -11.84 -8.45
C THR A 771 19.38 -10.36 -8.82
N THR A 772 19.04 -10.04 -10.08
CA THR A 772 18.71 -8.71 -10.60
C THR A 772 17.23 -8.63 -11.03
N PRO A 773 16.28 -8.55 -10.07
CA PRO A 773 14.84 -8.64 -10.35
C PRO A 773 14.30 -7.52 -11.25
N ASP A 774 13.43 -7.86 -12.22
CA ASP A 774 12.82 -6.90 -13.15
C ASP A 774 11.41 -6.45 -12.73
N ALA A 775 11.23 -6.20 -11.42
CA ALA A 775 9.94 -5.87 -10.79
C ALA A 775 9.12 -4.79 -11.50
N THR A 776 7.80 -4.79 -11.30
CA THR A 776 6.87 -3.83 -11.92
C THR A 776 6.48 -2.71 -10.97
N LEU A 777 6.43 -1.47 -11.48
CA LEU A 777 5.92 -0.30 -10.76
C LEU A 777 4.58 0.12 -11.35
N THR A 778 3.56 0.25 -10.51
CA THR A 778 2.26 0.85 -10.84
C THR A 778 2.05 2.10 -10.02
N LEU A 779 1.39 3.11 -10.60
CA LEU A 779 1.12 4.40 -9.95
C LEU A 779 -0.33 4.80 -10.23
N THR A 780 -1.06 5.13 -9.17
CA THR A 780 -2.49 5.48 -9.22
C THR A 780 -2.76 6.69 -8.35
N ALA A 781 -3.80 7.45 -8.67
CA ALA A 781 -4.31 8.53 -7.83
C ALA A 781 -5.79 8.24 -7.53
N ALA A 782 -6.22 8.48 -6.29
CA ALA A 782 -7.58 8.22 -5.83
C ALA A 782 -8.62 9.09 -6.58
N ASP A 783 -8.23 10.31 -6.93
CA ASP A 783 -8.88 11.12 -7.96
C ASP A 783 -7.84 11.69 -8.94
N GLN A 784 -8.28 12.05 -10.14
CA GLN A 784 -7.50 12.75 -11.16
C GLN A 784 -7.98 14.19 -11.39
N TYR A 785 -9.04 14.64 -10.72
CA TYR A 785 -9.64 15.96 -10.84
C TYR A 785 -9.92 16.54 -9.45
N ILE A 786 -9.23 17.62 -9.05
CA ILE A 786 -9.31 18.18 -7.69
C ILE A 786 -9.29 19.71 -7.67
N GLN A 787 -9.80 20.33 -6.61
CA GLN A 787 -9.74 21.78 -6.45
C GLN A 787 -8.36 22.22 -5.90
N PRO A 788 -7.96 23.49 -6.09
CA PRO A 788 -6.72 23.99 -5.52
C PRO A 788 -6.69 23.85 -3.99
N ASN A 789 -5.62 23.23 -3.49
CA ASN A 789 -5.36 22.87 -2.09
C ASN A 789 -6.19 21.69 -1.52
N ASP A 790 -6.98 20.98 -2.33
CA ASP A 790 -7.47 19.65 -1.94
C ASP A 790 -6.30 18.67 -1.79
N VAL A 791 -6.50 17.63 -0.98
CA VAL A 791 -5.55 16.54 -0.77
C VAL A 791 -6.06 15.29 -1.45
N VAL A 792 -5.24 14.69 -2.32
CA VAL A 792 -5.54 13.42 -3.00
C VAL A 792 -4.45 12.40 -2.71
N ASP A 793 -4.87 11.17 -2.41
CA ASP A 793 -3.93 10.07 -2.23
C ASP A 793 -3.40 9.58 -3.57
N VAL A 794 -2.09 9.49 -3.69
CA VAL A 794 -1.36 8.89 -4.82
C VAL A 794 -0.60 7.69 -4.31
N THR A 795 -0.91 6.50 -4.82
CA THR A 795 -0.30 5.23 -4.40
C THR A 795 0.59 4.67 -5.49
N ALA A 796 1.84 4.40 -5.14
CA ALA A 796 2.82 3.66 -5.92
C ALA A 796 2.98 2.25 -5.35
N THR A 797 2.74 1.22 -6.15
CA THR A 797 2.92 -0.18 -5.76
C THR A 797 4.00 -0.84 -6.61
N VAL A 798 4.98 -1.46 -5.94
CA VAL A 798 6.03 -2.27 -6.58
C VAL A 798 5.72 -3.74 -6.35
N ASN A 799 5.57 -4.51 -7.43
CA ASN A 799 5.40 -5.97 -7.39
C ASN A 799 6.64 -6.66 -7.96
N ASN A 800 7.24 -7.53 -7.15
CA ASN A 800 8.37 -8.37 -7.51
C ASN A 800 7.91 -9.83 -7.63
N ASP A 801 8.36 -10.51 -8.68
CA ASP A 801 8.05 -11.92 -8.98
C ASP A 801 9.36 -12.75 -9.16
N ASP A 802 10.50 -12.19 -8.72
CA ASP A 802 11.88 -12.71 -8.82
C ASP A 802 12.61 -12.63 -7.46
N TYR A 803 13.93 -12.83 -7.41
CA TYR A 803 14.74 -12.70 -6.18
C TYR A 803 14.47 -11.39 -5.43
N VAL A 804 14.70 -11.38 -4.11
CA VAL A 804 14.44 -10.22 -3.23
C VAL A 804 15.04 -8.93 -3.82
N ALA A 805 14.16 -7.96 -4.12
CA ALA A 805 14.56 -6.61 -4.44
C ALA A 805 14.91 -5.89 -3.13
N SER A 806 16.18 -5.50 -3.00
CA SER A 806 16.83 -5.11 -1.75
C SER A 806 16.85 -3.59 -1.59
N ALA A 807 16.40 -3.08 -0.44
CA ALA A 807 16.34 -1.65 -0.16
C ALA A 807 15.57 -0.83 -1.21
N VAL A 808 14.38 -1.30 -1.61
CA VAL A 808 13.52 -0.60 -2.56
C VAL A 808 13.05 0.72 -1.97
N VAL A 809 13.19 1.79 -2.75
CA VAL A 809 12.77 3.15 -2.40
C VAL A 809 12.03 3.81 -3.55
N LEU A 810 11.05 4.65 -3.20
CA LEU A 810 10.22 5.43 -4.09
C LEU A 810 10.61 6.90 -4.02
N ASP A 811 11.38 7.35 -5.02
CA ASP A 811 11.81 8.74 -5.17
C ASP A 811 10.77 9.52 -5.98
N ARG A 812 10.27 10.64 -5.45
CA ARG A 812 9.31 11.51 -6.16
C ARG A 812 9.89 12.88 -6.53
N SER A 813 11.21 13.07 -6.47
CA SER A 813 11.87 14.39 -6.56
C SER A 813 11.55 15.18 -7.84
N GLY A 814 11.09 14.52 -8.91
CA GLY A 814 10.55 15.15 -10.13
C GLY A 814 9.13 15.75 -9.99
N SER A 815 8.44 15.56 -8.87
CA SER A 815 7.05 15.96 -8.63
C SER A 815 6.94 17.23 -7.79
N ALA A 816 6.42 18.31 -8.38
CA ALA A 816 6.24 19.62 -7.75
C ALA A 816 5.00 19.71 -6.80
N ALA A 817 4.63 18.59 -6.17
CA ALA A 817 3.48 18.50 -5.28
C ALA A 817 3.84 18.85 -3.83
N THR A 818 2.88 19.40 -3.08
CA THR A 818 2.99 19.54 -1.62
C THR A 818 2.46 18.27 -0.97
N VAL A 819 3.35 17.46 -0.39
CA VAL A 819 2.96 16.36 0.49
C VAL A 819 2.33 16.92 1.76
N VAL A 820 1.23 16.29 2.17
CA VAL A 820 0.47 16.56 3.40
C VAL A 820 0.53 15.35 4.33
N THR A 821 0.53 14.14 3.76
CA THR A 821 0.78 12.86 4.45
C THR A 821 1.59 11.93 3.55
N SER A 822 2.32 10.99 4.14
CA SER A 822 2.96 9.87 3.43
C SER A 822 2.98 8.63 4.31
N SER A 823 2.71 7.45 3.75
CA SER A 823 2.68 6.20 4.53
C SER A 823 3.02 4.98 3.69
N THR A 824 3.39 3.90 4.36
CA THR A 824 3.55 2.56 3.78
C THR A 824 2.86 1.51 4.65
N VAL A 825 2.65 0.32 4.12
CA VAL A 825 2.13 -0.83 4.90
C VAL A 825 3.21 -1.92 4.93
N LEU A 826 3.60 -2.32 6.14
CA LEU A 826 4.60 -3.36 6.38
C LEU A 826 4.04 -4.76 6.09
N GLY A 827 4.94 -5.74 5.96
CA GLY A 827 4.61 -7.15 5.67
C GLY A 827 3.79 -7.86 6.74
N ASP A 828 3.57 -7.23 7.90
CA ASP A 828 2.68 -7.67 8.99
C ASP A 828 1.29 -6.96 8.99
N GLY A 829 1.08 -5.96 8.14
CA GLY A 829 -0.13 -5.15 8.07
C GLY A 829 -0.10 -3.85 8.90
N THR A 830 1.01 -3.55 9.57
CA THR A 830 1.21 -2.26 10.26
C THR A 830 1.29 -1.13 9.24
N VAL A 831 0.54 -0.05 9.49
CA VAL A 831 0.63 1.19 8.69
C VAL A 831 1.64 2.11 9.36
N THR A 832 2.75 2.40 8.68
CA THR A 832 3.78 3.32 9.16
C THR A 832 3.51 4.71 8.58
N ASP A 833 3.41 5.73 9.45
CA ASP A 833 3.46 7.13 9.02
C ASP A 833 4.92 7.50 8.70
N LEU A 834 5.13 8.16 7.56
CA LEU A 834 6.45 8.60 7.08
C LEU A 834 6.50 10.13 6.92
N THR A 835 5.46 10.85 7.33
CA THR A 835 5.27 12.28 7.05
C THR A 835 6.32 13.17 7.73
N ASP A 836 6.87 12.74 8.88
CA ASP A 836 7.95 13.40 9.61
C ASP A 836 9.34 12.78 9.39
N SER A 837 9.46 11.84 8.42
CA SER A 837 10.74 11.33 7.92
C SER A 837 11.68 12.46 7.48
N ILE A 838 12.95 12.12 7.31
CA ILE A 838 14.03 13.07 6.97
C ILE A 838 13.79 13.79 5.63
N SER A 839 13.00 13.19 4.75
CA SER A 839 12.59 13.75 3.46
C SER A 839 11.33 14.64 3.55
N GLY A 840 10.71 14.75 4.72
CA GLY A 840 9.40 15.41 4.94
C GLY A 840 8.26 14.64 4.27
N GLY A 841 8.31 13.31 4.33
CA GLY A 841 7.41 12.45 3.56
C GLY A 841 7.58 12.57 2.05
N SER A 842 8.71 13.07 1.56
CA SER A 842 8.95 13.13 0.11
C SER A 842 9.06 11.73 -0.45
N ASP A 843 10.01 10.97 0.05
CA ASP A 843 10.45 9.73 -0.58
C ASP A 843 10.14 8.57 0.37
N ILE A 844 9.54 7.50 -0.15
CA ILE A 844 9.03 6.38 0.67
C ILE A 844 9.93 5.17 0.53
N VAL A 845 10.46 4.70 1.65
CA VAL A 845 11.23 3.46 1.72
C VAL A 845 10.27 2.29 1.85
N LEU A 846 10.37 1.35 0.91
CA LEU A 846 9.65 0.08 0.97
C LEU A 846 10.50 -1.02 1.60
N GLY A 847 11.83 -0.88 1.60
CA GLY A 847 12.75 -1.89 2.12
C GLY A 847 12.83 -3.12 1.21
N ASP A 848 12.97 -4.31 1.79
CA ASP A 848 13.12 -5.53 1.00
C ASP A 848 11.75 -6.04 0.50
N ILE A 849 11.63 -6.19 -0.82
CA ILE A 849 10.44 -6.72 -1.51
C ILE A 849 10.73 -8.14 -1.99
N ILE A 850 10.14 -9.10 -1.31
CA ILE A 850 10.22 -10.54 -1.60
C ILE A 850 9.23 -10.89 -2.72
N ASP A 851 9.56 -11.90 -3.54
CA ASP A 851 8.65 -12.47 -4.54
C ASP A 851 7.25 -12.80 -3.96
N PHE A 852 6.22 -12.54 -4.77
CA PHE A 852 4.79 -12.56 -4.42
C PHE A 852 4.33 -11.62 -3.28
N PHE A 853 5.18 -10.74 -2.75
CA PHE A 853 4.84 -9.79 -1.68
C PHE A 853 5.03 -8.32 -2.09
N PRO A 854 4.14 -7.76 -2.93
CA PRO A 854 4.20 -6.36 -3.33
C PRO A 854 4.09 -5.42 -2.13
N ARG A 855 4.87 -4.34 -2.15
CA ARG A 855 4.78 -3.23 -1.18
C ARG A 855 4.28 -1.96 -1.87
N ALA A 856 3.60 -1.10 -1.12
CA ALA A 856 3.00 0.13 -1.65
C ALA A 856 3.25 1.34 -0.74
N GLY A 857 3.70 2.45 -1.33
CA GLY A 857 3.80 3.75 -0.69
C GLY A 857 2.69 4.67 -1.18
N THR A 858 2.07 5.41 -0.25
CA THR A 858 0.99 6.36 -0.56
C THR A 858 1.33 7.75 -0.03
N TRP A 859 1.16 8.78 -0.87
CA TRP A 859 1.26 10.19 -0.50
C TRP A 859 -0.09 10.88 -0.61
N GLY A 860 -0.58 11.49 0.46
CA GLY A 860 -1.64 12.50 0.38
C GLY A 860 -1.03 13.81 -0.09
N VAL A 861 -1.32 14.24 -1.32
CA VAL A 861 -0.67 15.39 -1.97
C VAL A 861 -1.67 16.48 -2.39
N SER A 862 -1.20 17.72 -2.38
CA SER A 862 -1.97 18.91 -2.73
C SER A 862 -1.22 19.83 -3.69
N TYR A 863 -1.97 20.67 -4.40
CA TYR A 863 -1.44 21.68 -5.31
C TYR A 863 -2.21 22.99 -5.18
N SER A 864 -1.50 24.10 -4.98
CA SER A 864 -2.08 25.43 -4.77
C SER A 864 -2.37 26.24 -6.04
N THR A 865 -2.18 25.64 -7.23
CA THR A 865 -2.34 26.31 -8.53
C THR A 865 -3.03 25.40 -9.54
N GLU A 866 -3.88 25.96 -10.39
CA GLU A 866 -4.59 25.24 -11.44
C GLU A 866 -3.67 24.68 -12.54
N GLY A 867 -4.22 23.80 -13.36
CA GLY A 867 -3.60 23.18 -14.53
C GLY A 867 -3.28 21.69 -14.32
N THR A 868 -3.06 20.97 -15.42
CA THR A 868 -2.60 19.57 -15.36
C THR A 868 -1.19 19.51 -14.76
N LYS A 869 -1.06 18.79 -13.65
CA LYS A 869 0.19 18.43 -12.99
C LYS A 869 0.56 17.01 -13.36
N VAL A 870 1.85 16.72 -13.40
CA VAL A 870 2.35 15.34 -13.50
C VAL A 870 2.93 14.98 -12.13
N PHE A 871 2.41 13.91 -11.52
CA PHE A 871 3.06 13.28 -10.38
C PHE A 871 3.86 12.09 -10.90
N SER A 872 5.17 12.09 -10.64
CA SER A 872 6.11 11.07 -11.12
C SER A 872 6.84 10.43 -9.94
N VAL A 873 7.09 9.12 -10.06
CA VAL A 873 7.83 8.32 -9.08
C VAL A 873 8.85 7.45 -9.82
N GLU A 874 10.06 7.35 -9.28
CA GLU A 874 11.06 6.35 -9.65
C GLU A 874 11.26 5.37 -8.50
N ALA A 875 11.02 4.07 -8.76
CA ALA A 875 11.40 2.98 -7.86
C ALA A 875 12.84 2.57 -8.13
N ARG A 876 13.69 2.63 -7.10
CA ARG A 876 15.14 2.37 -7.14
C ARG A 876 15.51 1.39 -6.02
N SER A 877 16.64 0.67 -6.11
CA SER A 877 17.05 -0.34 -5.10
C SER A 877 18.54 -0.73 -5.24
N ASP A 878 19.03 -1.65 -4.40
CA ASP A 878 20.37 -2.25 -4.53
C ASP A 878 20.57 -3.19 -5.74
N ASN A 879 19.52 -3.84 -6.26
CA ASN A 879 19.69 -4.92 -7.26
C ASN A 879 18.58 -5.02 -8.33
N MET A 880 17.39 -4.48 -8.09
CA MET A 880 16.30 -4.35 -9.05
C MET A 880 16.65 -3.35 -10.16
N ILE A 881 16.14 -3.58 -11.37
CA ILE A 881 16.18 -2.59 -12.47
C ILE A 881 15.24 -1.42 -12.13
N ASN A 882 15.75 -0.18 -12.09
CA ASN A 882 14.94 1.02 -11.81
C ASN A 882 13.69 1.11 -12.71
N LYS A 883 12.56 1.54 -12.13
CA LYS A 883 11.29 1.74 -12.86
C LYS A 883 10.76 3.14 -12.60
N SER A 884 10.17 3.76 -13.63
CA SER A 884 9.52 5.07 -13.48
C SER A 884 8.06 5.01 -13.92
N ALA A 885 7.18 5.66 -13.16
CA ALA A 885 5.76 5.78 -13.47
C ALA A 885 5.29 7.23 -13.31
N SER A 886 4.20 7.61 -13.97
CA SER A 886 3.63 8.96 -13.88
C SER A 886 2.12 8.96 -14.04
N VAL A 887 1.44 9.79 -13.26
CA VAL A 887 -0.01 10.02 -13.32
C VAL A 887 -0.29 11.52 -13.49
N ASN A 888 -1.30 11.86 -14.28
CA ASN A 888 -1.75 13.24 -14.44
C ASN A 888 -2.83 13.56 -13.40
N ILE A 889 -2.68 14.69 -12.72
CA ILE A 889 -3.68 15.23 -11.79
C ILE A 889 -4.08 16.60 -12.33
N VAL A 890 -5.37 16.78 -12.62
CA VAL A 890 -5.94 18.03 -13.13
C VAL A 890 -6.43 18.84 -11.94
N VAL A 891 -5.72 19.91 -11.62
CA VAL A 891 -6.08 20.83 -10.54
C VAL A 891 -6.90 21.95 -11.15
N ASP A 892 -8.16 22.09 -10.73
CA ASP A 892 -9.12 23.01 -11.35
C ASP A 892 -10.01 23.65 -10.29
N GLY A 893 -9.99 24.98 -10.19
CA GLY A 893 -10.87 25.77 -9.32
C GLY A 893 -11.77 26.70 -10.12
N THR A 894 -11.83 26.51 -11.44
CA THR A 894 -12.56 27.39 -12.35
C THR A 894 -13.93 26.78 -12.63
N MET A 895 -14.97 27.53 -12.27
CA MET A 895 -16.35 27.05 -12.40
C MET A 895 -16.71 26.78 -13.87
N PRO A 896 -17.40 25.66 -14.16
CA PRO A 896 -17.81 25.31 -15.51
C PRO A 896 -18.73 26.38 -16.12
N GLY A 897 -18.64 26.54 -17.44
CA GLY A 897 -19.53 27.43 -18.17
C GLY A 897 -21.01 27.08 -17.99
N ALA A 898 -21.86 28.10 -17.88
CA ALA A 898 -23.29 27.93 -17.72
C ALA A 898 -23.95 27.17 -18.89
N VAL A 899 -24.97 26.38 -18.57
CA VAL A 899 -25.85 25.74 -19.55
C VAL A 899 -26.46 26.80 -20.48
N SER A 900 -26.56 26.52 -21.78
CA SER A 900 -27.12 27.47 -22.75
C SER A 900 -28.17 26.83 -23.65
N ASN A 901 -29.02 27.67 -24.27
CA ASN A 901 -30.11 27.26 -25.17
C ASN A 901 -31.11 26.25 -24.56
N LEU A 902 -31.28 26.26 -23.23
CA LEU A 902 -32.25 25.41 -22.54
C LEU A 902 -33.67 25.70 -23.05
N THR A 903 -34.26 24.71 -23.70
CA THR A 903 -35.54 24.80 -24.40
C THR A 903 -36.31 23.49 -24.26
N SER A 904 -37.60 23.50 -24.60
CA SER A 904 -38.40 22.29 -24.75
C SER A 904 -38.89 22.19 -26.19
N PRO A 905 -38.57 21.09 -26.92
CA PRO A 905 -39.19 20.83 -28.22
C PRO A 905 -40.62 20.26 -28.09
N SER A 906 -41.00 19.77 -26.90
CA SER A 906 -42.32 19.20 -26.63
C SER A 906 -43.35 20.27 -26.22
N HIS A 907 -42.91 21.34 -25.53
CA HIS A 907 -43.79 22.31 -24.88
C HIS A 907 -43.35 23.76 -25.11
N ALA A 908 -44.31 24.64 -25.36
CA ALA A 908 -44.07 26.08 -25.44
C ALA A 908 -44.21 26.75 -24.06
N VAL A 909 -43.29 27.66 -23.73
CA VAL A 909 -43.31 28.43 -22.48
C VAL A 909 -44.52 29.37 -22.45
N ASN A 910 -45.17 29.50 -21.30
CA ASN A 910 -46.44 30.22 -21.09
C ASN A 910 -47.63 29.69 -21.93
N GLN A 911 -47.57 28.46 -22.45
CA GLN A 911 -48.70 27.80 -23.09
C GLN A 911 -49.19 26.60 -22.27
N TRP A 912 -50.45 26.24 -22.50
CA TRP A 912 -51.09 25.06 -21.95
C TRP A 912 -50.89 23.87 -22.89
N SER A 913 -50.76 22.68 -22.31
CA SER A 913 -50.58 21.41 -23.03
C SER A 913 -51.31 20.29 -22.30
N ASN A 914 -51.80 19.32 -23.07
CA ASN A 914 -52.37 18.07 -22.57
C ASN A 914 -51.45 16.84 -22.72
N ASP A 915 -50.22 17.04 -23.16
CA ASP A 915 -49.13 16.08 -22.92
C ASP A 915 -48.64 16.28 -21.47
N PRO A 916 -48.68 15.25 -20.60
CA PRO A 916 -48.22 15.37 -19.22
C PRO A 916 -46.69 15.30 -19.07
N THR A 917 -45.94 15.00 -20.14
CA THR A 917 -44.49 14.76 -20.11
C THR A 917 -43.72 15.83 -20.87
N VAL A 918 -42.78 16.50 -20.20
CA VAL A 918 -41.99 17.57 -20.80
C VAL A 918 -40.56 17.08 -21.07
N THR A 919 -40.15 17.05 -22.32
CA THR A 919 -38.75 16.89 -22.74
C THR A 919 -38.07 18.25 -22.80
N TRP A 920 -36.85 18.36 -22.28
CA TRP A 920 -35.96 19.51 -22.45
C TRP A 920 -34.68 19.14 -23.18
N THR A 921 -34.10 20.13 -23.85
CA THR A 921 -32.84 20.05 -24.59
C THR A 921 -32.03 21.32 -24.36
N TRP A 922 -30.71 21.18 -24.24
CA TRP A 922 -29.78 22.30 -24.06
C TRP A 922 -28.50 22.08 -24.86
N THR A 923 -27.73 23.15 -25.06
CA THR A 923 -26.33 23.06 -25.46
C THR A 923 -25.51 22.69 -24.24
N ALA A 924 -24.64 21.68 -24.38
CA ALA A 924 -23.77 21.23 -23.30
C ALA A 924 -22.96 22.40 -22.71
N ALA A 925 -22.78 22.37 -21.39
CA ALA A 925 -21.80 23.21 -20.73
C ALA A 925 -20.38 22.90 -21.23
N SER A 926 -19.46 23.84 -21.01
CA SER A 926 -18.04 23.66 -21.31
C SER A 926 -17.22 24.13 -20.13
N ASP A 927 -16.36 23.25 -19.65
CA ASP A 927 -15.12 23.64 -18.97
C ASP A 927 -13.92 23.37 -19.92
N SER A 928 -12.79 24.04 -19.66
CA SER A 928 -11.57 24.07 -20.45
C SER A 928 -10.41 23.22 -19.89
N LEU A 929 -10.53 22.67 -18.68
CA LEU A 929 -9.43 22.04 -17.93
C LEU A 929 -9.82 20.66 -17.36
N SER A 930 -10.74 20.57 -16.41
CA SER A 930 -11.29 19.30 -15.91
C SER A 930 -12.38 18.73 -16.82
N GLY A 931 -13.18 19.60 -17.45
CA GLY A 931 -14.31 19.26 -18.30
C GLY A 931 -15.57 18.87 -17.51
N ILE A 932 -16.71 18.79 -18.19
CA ILE A 932 -18.00 18.53 -17.53
C ILE A 932 -18.10 17.08 -17.02
N GLN A 933 -18.55 16.95 -15.77
CA GLN A 933 -18.98 15.70 -15.13
C GLN A 933 -20.48 15.50 -15.38
N GLY A 934 -21.29 16.54 -15.14
CA GLY A 934 -22.71 16.54 -15.44
C GLY A 934 -23.44 17.79 -14.95
N TYR A 935 -24.64 17.59 -14.42
CA TYR A 935 -25.54 18.65 -14.00
C TYR A 935 -26.34 18.26 -12.76
N GLY A 936 -26.58 19.25 -11.88
CA GLY A 936 -27.65 19.19 -10.90
C GLY A 936 -28.94 19.69 -11.54
N ILE A 937 -30.07 19.01 -11.29
CA ILE A 937 -31.38 19.33 -11.85
C ILE A 937 -32.47 19.35 -10.77
N PHE A 938 -33.43 20.26 -10.93
CA PHE A 938 -34.60 20.30 -10.05
C PHE A 938 -35.87 20.67 -10.84
N GLU A 939 -36.93 19.88 -10.67
CA GLU A 939 -38.27 20.18 -11.19
C GLU A 939 -39.11 20.92 -10.14
N SER A 940 -39.68 22.07 -10.48
CA SER A 940 -40.34 22.96 -9.52
C SER A 940 -41.58 23.65 -10.08
N THR A 941 -42.22 24.49 -9.26
CA THR A 941 -43.29 25.43 -9.68
C THR A 941 -42.81 26.89 -9.78
N SER A 942 -41.50 27.12 -9.69
CA SER A 942 -40.87 28.44 -9.73
C SER A 942 -39.36 28.31 -9.96
N ALA A 943 -38.78 29.17 -10.80
CA ALA A 943 -37.34 29.21 -11.03
C ALA A 943 -36.53 29.24 -9.70
N GLY A 944 -35.53 28.37 -9.56
CA GLY A 944 -34.65 28.30 -8.40
C GLY A 944 -33.44 27.38 -8.61
N SER A 945 -32.30 27.69 -7.99
CA SER A 945 -31.05 26.94 -8.19
C SER A 945 -31.18 25.49 -7.69
N PRO A 946 -30.73 24.49 -8.49
CA PRO A 946 -30.52 23.12 -8.01
C PRO A 946 -29.51 23.04 -6.85
N GLY A 947 -29.47 21.90 -6.17
CA GLY A 947 -28.50 21.61 -5.11
C GLY A 947 -27.09 21.32 -5.65
N ALA A 948 -26.13 21.19 -4.73
CA ALA A 948 -24.82 20.60 -5.01
C ALA A 948 -24.92 19.06 -4.97
N THR A 949 -25.57 18.51 -6.01
CA THR A 949 -25.83 17.07 -6.17
C THR A 949 -25.78 16.74 -7.65
N LEU A 950 -24.94 15.78 -8.06
CA LEU A 950 -24.91 15.27 -9.43
C LEU A 950 -26.16 14.41 -9.69
N ASP A 951 -27.21 15.00 -10.25
CA ASP A 951 -28.46 14.31 -10.56
C ASP A 951 -28.41 13.57 -11.91
N ILE A 952 -27.69 14.14 -12.89
CA ILE A 952 -27.48 13.55 -14.22
C ILE A 952 -26.05 13.81 -14.72
N GLY A 953 -25.45 12.85 -15.44
CA GLY A 953 -24.16 13.03 -16.11
C GLY A 953 -24.22 14.02 -17.29
N ALA A 954 -23.13 14.12 -18.07
CA ALA A 954 -22.97 15.06 -19.20
C ALA A 954 -23.88 14.82 -20.45
N THR A 955 -25.20 14.72 -20.25
CA THR A 955 -26.22 14.67 -21.31
C THR A 955 -26.61 16.08 -21.79
N THR A 956 -27.33 16.17 -22.92
CA THR A 956 -27.93 17.41 -23.47
C THR A 956 -29.45 17.35 -23.53
N THR A 957 -30.07 16.31 -22.97
CA THR A 957 -31.51 16.14 -22.90
C THR A 957 -31.96 15.41 -21.63
N TYR A 958 -33.16 15.75 -21.16
CA TYR A 958 -33.87 15.14 -20.04
C TYR A 958 -35.38 15.16 -20.33
N THR A 959 -36.15 14.25 -19.76
CA THR A 959 -37.63 14.22 -19.89
C THR A 959 -38.25 13.91 -18.54
N SER A 960 -39.24 14.72 -18.15
CA SER A 960 -39.91 14.60 -16.85
C SER A 960 -40.69 13.29 -16.70
N GLY A 961 -41.04 12.98 -15.44
CA GLY A 961 -42.20 12.13 -15.17
C GLY A 961 -43.50 12.76 -15.68
N ALA A 962 -44.57 11.97 -15.78
CA ALA A 962 -45.88 12.47 -16.17
C ALA A 962 -46.50 13.33 -15.05
N TYR A 963 -46.69 14.62 -15.32
CA TYR A 963 -47.30 15.56 -14.38
C TYR A 963 -48.82 15.39 -14.27
N ALA A 964 -49.34 15.57 -13.06
CA ALA A 964 -50.76 15.85 -12.84
C ALA A 964 -51.11 17.30 -13.23
N THR A 965 -52.33 17.48 -13.75
CA THR A 965 -52.94 18.79 -14.05
C THR A 965 -52.76 19.79 -12.91
N SER A 966 -52.40 21.02 -13.25
CA SER A 966 -52.02 22.05 -12.27
C SER A 966 -52.24 23.47 -12.80
N THR A 967 -52.81 24.34 -11.97
CA THR A 967 -52.85 25.80 -12.22
C THR A 967 -51.50 26.49 -12.02
N SER A 968 -50.59 25.86 -11.27
CA SER A 968 -49.18 26.27 -11.17
C SER A 968 -48.37 25.64 -12.29
N GLY A 969 -47.75 26.46 -13.13
CA GLY A 969 -46.85 25.99 -14.19
C GLY A 969 -45.56 25.37 -13.66
N ARG A 970 -44.97 24.46 -14.44
CA ARG A 970 -43.74 23.73 -14.13
C ARG A 970 -42.52 24.48 -14.63
N TYR A 971 -41.43 24.38 -13.87
CA TYR A 971 -40.09 24.84 -14.26
C TYR A 971 -39.11 23.67 -14.16
N PHE A 972 -38.21 23.58 -15.12
CA PHE A 972 -37.00 22.75 -15.04
C PHE A 972 -35.80 23.67 -14.84
N ASN A 973 -35.03 23.39 -13.80
CA ASN A 973 -33.88 24.18 -13.38
C ASN A 973 -32.63 23.30 -13.50
N ILE A 974 -31.54 23.83 -14.06
CA ILE A 974 -30.31 23.09 -14.32
C ILE A 974 -29.09 23.98 -14.06
N ARG A 975 -28.02 23.38 -13.52
CA ARG A 975 -26.70 24.02 -13.36
C ARG A 975 -25.57 23.01 -13.59
N SER A 976 -24.44 23.49 -14.11
CA SER A 976 -23.28 22.66 -14.48
C SER A 976 -22.46 22.23 -13.27
N VAL A 977 -21.81 21.06 -13.36
CA VAL A 977 -20.68 20.66 -12.49
C VAL A 977 -19.57 20.04 -13.34
N ASP A 978 -18.32 20.45 -13.06
CA ASP A 978 -17.13 19.92 -13.71
C ASP A 978 -16.62 18.64 -13.01
N ARG A 979 -15.44 18.12 -13.40
CA ARG A 979 -14.92 16.89 -12.79
C ARG A 979 -14.17 17.11 -11.48
N ALA A 980 -13.80 18.33 -11.14
CA ALA A 980 -13.23 18.70 -9.85
C ALA A 980 -14.32 19.18 -8.86
N ASP A 981 -15.58 18.81 -9.09
CA ASP A 981 -16.77 19.23 -8.32
C ASP A 981 -16.95 20.76 -8.20
N ASN A 982 -16.37 21.57 -9.11
CA ASN A 982 -16.72 22.99 -9.19
C ASN A 982 -18.13 23.13 -9.78
N TRP A 983 -18.99 23.79 -9.01
CA TRP A 983 -20.37 24.07 -9.40
C TRP A 983 -20.50 25.45 -10.05
N ASP A 984 -21.31 25.54 -11.11
CA ASP A 984 -21.77 26.85 -11.59
C ASP A 984 -22.53 27.58 -10.45
N ASN A 985 -22.18 28.84 -10.25
CA ASN A 985 -22.80 29.74 -9.26
C ASN A 985 -24.19 30.23 -9.74
N ASP A 986 -24.44 30.24 -11.05
CA ASP A 986 -25.73 30.57 -11.64
C ASP A 986 -26.53 29.28 -11.97
N PHE A 987 -27.74 29.43 -12.49
CA PHE A 987 -28.58 28.33 -12.94
C PHE A 987 -29.54 28.78 -14.03
N VAL A 988 -29.79 27.91 -15.01
CA VAL A 988 -30.74 28.22 -16.08
C VAL A 988 -32.08 27.54 -15.79
N SER A 989 -33.16 28.30 -15.96
CA SER A 989 -34.53 27.85 -15.74
C SER A 989 -35.35 27.94 -17.03
N ALA A 990 -36.07 26.86 -17.35
CA ALA A 990 -37.05 26.86 -18.43
C ALA A 990 -38.45 26.63 -17.86
N GLY A 991 -39.39 27.53 -18.18
CA GLY A 991 -40.75 27.54 -17.68
C GLY A 991 -41.34 28.95 -17.64
N PRO A 992 -42.63 29.12 -17.26
CA PRO A 992 -43.54 28.07 -16.83
C PRO A 992 -44.13 27.29 -18.01
N TYR A 993 -44.26 25.98 -17.84
CA TYR A 993 -45.03 25.08 -18.71
C TYR A 993 -46.33 24.71 -18.00
N PHE A 994 -47.49 24.96 -18.62
CA PHE A 994 -48.78 24.68 -17.98
C PHE A 994 -49.37 23.36 -18.49
N ILE A 995 -49.72 22.47 -17.57
CA ILE A 995 -50.17 21.10 -17.87
C ILE A 995 -51.62 20.95 -17.43
N ASP A 996 -52.48 20.60 -18.38
CA ASP A 996 -53.89 20.29 -18.14
C ASP A 996 -54.35 19.14 -19.05
N THR A 997 -54.58 18.00 -18.42
CA THR A 997 -55.07 16.76 -19.06
C THR A 997 -56.56 16.50 -18.77
N VAL A 998 -57.28 17.47 -18.20
CA VAL A 998 -58.69 17.34 -17.84
C VAL A 998 -59.56 17.97 -18.95
N ALA A 999 -60.48 17.20 -19.51
CA ALA A 999 -61.35 17.71 -20.57
C ALA A 999 -62.39 18.73 -20.04
N PRO A 1000 -62.69 19.80 -20.81
CA PRO A 1000 -63.69 20.79 -20.44
C PRO A 1000 -65.11 20.20 -20.41
N LEU A 1001 -66.04 20.88 -19.72
CA LEU A 1001 -67.44 20.47 -19.70
C LEU A 1001 -68.11 20.64 -21.08
N GLU A 1002 -69.17 19.87 -21.32
CA GLU A 1002 -69.98 19.98 -22.53
C GLU A 1002 -70.82 21.28 -22.55
N PRO A 1003 -71.14 21.83 -23.74
CA PRO A 1003 -72.09 22.94 -23.88
C PRO A 1003 -73.50 22.53 -23.44
N THR A 1004 -74.17 23.38 -22.65
CA THR A 1004 -75.50 23.06 -22.08
C THR A 1004 -76.60 23.98 -22.60
N SER A 1005 -77.85 23.70 -22.23
CA SER A 1005 -79.03 24.54 -22.54
C SER A 1005 -79.20 24.89 -24.03
N ILE A 1006 -78.88 23.95 -24.92
CA ILE A 1006 -78.94 24.16 -26.37
C ILE A 1006 -80.40 24.38 -26.80
N GLN A 1007 -80.65 25.45 -27.54
CA GLN A 1007 -81.97 25.91 -27.96
C GLN A 1007 -81.94 26.49 -29.37
N SER A 1008 -82.89 26.09 -30.20
CA SER A 1008 -83.11 26.69 -31.52
C SER A 1008 -83.96 27.94 -31.39
N THR A 1009 -83.55 29.03 -32.02
CA THR A 1009 -84.26 30.32 -32.04
C THR A 1009 -85.12 30.48 -33.31
N SER A 1010 -85.14 29.48 -34.18
CA SER A 1010 -85.74 29.55 -35.53
C SER A 1010 -86.65 28.35 -35.85
N HIS A 1011 -86.21 27.14 -35.46
CA HIS A 1011 -86.86 25.87 -35.79
C HIS A 1011 -87.16 25.09 -34.51
N PRO A 1012 -88.42 24.97 -34.07
CA PRO A 1012 -88.78 24.04 -33.01
C PRO A 1012 -88.42 22.61 -33.42
N VAL A 1013 -87.82 21.84 -32.51
CA VAL A 1013 -87.29 20.49 -32.81
C VAL A 1013 -88.41 19.58 -33.33
N GLY A 1014 -88.17 18.93 -34.47
CA GLY A 1014 -89.12 18.05 -35.14
C GLY A 1014 -90.28 18.75 -35.88
N VAL A 1015 -90.41 20.09 -35.80
CA VAL A 1015 -91.44 20.83 -36.54
C VAL A 1015 -90.93 21.18 -37.94
N ALA A 1016 -91.73 20.82 -38.94
CA ALA A 1016 -91.48 21.16 -40.33
C ALA A 1016 -91.86 22.62 -40.61
N ARG A 1017 -90.86 23.46 -40.93
CA ARG A 1017 -91.04 24.82 -41.48
C ARG A 1017 -90.73 24.85 -42.97
N CYS A 1018 -91.14 25.89 -43.69
CA CYS A 1018 -90.58 26.24 -45.00
C CYS A 1018 -89.41 27.25 -44.91
N GLU A 1019 -89.17 27.83 -43.73
CA GLU A 1019 -87.93 28.54 -43.40
C GLU A 1019 -86.68 27.64 -43.56
N GLN A 1020 -85.53 28.23 -43.91
CA GLN A 1020 -84.27 27.51 -44.21
C GLN A 1020 -83.09 27.90 -43.30
N LEU A 1021 -83.10 29.10 -42.70
CA LEU A 1021 -82.08 29.59 -41.79
C LEU A 1021 -82.27 28.97 -40.40
N THR A 1022 -81.53 27.90 -40.11
CA THR A 1022 -81.49 27.33 -38.77
C THR A 1022 -80.46 28.06 -37.91
N GLN A 1023 -80.93 28.87 -36.96
CA GLN A 1023 -80.13 29.45 -35.88
C GLN A 1023 -80.36 28.70 -34.55
N VAL A 1024 -79.26 28.43 -33.83
CA VAL A 1024 -79.20 27.75 -32.54
C VAL A 1024 -78.25 28.49 -31.60
N ARG A 1025 -78.62 28.57 -30.32
CA ARG A 1025 -77.80 29.09 -29.22
C ARG A 1025 -77.56 28.00 -28.17
N PHE A 1026 -76.47 28.11 -27.42
CA PHE A 1026 -76.17 27.29 -26.26
C PHE A 1026 -75.59 28.14 -25.12
N THR A 1027 -75.56 27.60 -23.90
CA THR A 1027 -74.80 28.18 -22.80
C THR A 1027 -73.35 27.74 -22.92
N GLY A 1028 -72.43 28.70 -22.81
CA GLY A 1028 -71.00 28.42 -22.85
C GLY A 1028 -70.57 27.50 -21.70
N ALA A 1029 -69.61 26.63 -21.99
CA ALA A 1029 -69.07 25.70 -21.02
C ALA A 1029 -68.03 26.37 -20.10
N SER A 1030 -67.61 25.63 -19.07
CA SER A 1030 -66.52 26.00 -18.18
C SER A 1030 -65.47 24.90 -18.12
N ASP A 1031 -64.23 25.32 -17.91
CA ASP A 1031 -63.11 24.50 -17.47
C ASP A 1031 -62.54 25.08 -16.15
N ALA A 1032 -61.81 24.27 -15.39
CA ALA A 1032 -61.24 24.59 -14.09
C ALA A 1032 -59.74 24.98 -14.11
N HIS A 1033 -59.00 24.78 -15.20
CA HIS A 1033 -57.55 24.99 -15.26
C HIS A 1033 -57.10 25.84 -16.46
N SER A 1034 -57.04 25.27 -17.67
CA SER A 1034 -56.59 25.99 -18.87
C SER A 1034 -57.59 26.99 -19.41
N GLY A 1035 -58.89 26.77 -19.15
CA GLY A 1035 -59.99 27.61 -19.59
C GLY A 1035 -60.36 27.38 -21.06
N ILE A 1036 -61.53 27.88 -21.45
CA ILE A 1036 -62.08 27.63 -22.80
C ILE A 1036 -61.30 28.42 -23.87
N ASP A 1037 -60.95 27.73 -24.97
CA ASP A 1037 -60.48 28.34 -26.22
C ASP A 1037 -61.65 28.59 -27.17
N GLY A 1038 -62.52 27.59 -27.36
CA GLY A 1038 -63.74 27.76 -28.15
C GLY A 1038 -64.54 26.47 -28.34
N TYR A 1039 -65.24 26.38 -29.47
CA TYR A 1039 -66.14 25.28 -29.80
C TYR A 1039 -65.84 24.69 -31.18
N SER A 1040 -65.72 23.36 -31.26
CA SER A 1040 -65.74 22.61 -32.53
C SER A 1040 -67.18 22.23 -32.88
N ILE A 1041 -67.59 22.47 -34.12
CA ILE A 1041 -69.00 22.45 -34.54
C ILE A 1041 -69.17 21.78 -35.90
N VAL A 1042 -70.06 20.78 -35.95
CA VAL A 1042 -70.45 20.09 -37.18
C VAL A 1042 -71.97 20.10 -37.33
N TRP A 1043 -72.45 20.46 -38.52
CA TRP A 1043 -73.86 20.34 -38.91
C TRP A 1043 -74.03 19.16 -39.88
N SER A 1044 -74.74 18.11 -39.48
CA SER A 1044 -74.94 16.91 -40.31
C SER A 1044 -76.39 16.40 -40.29
N THR A 1045 -76.71 15.47 -41.18
CA THR A 1045 -77.99 14.74 -41.21
C THR A 1045 -77.99 13.48 -40.34
N SER A 1046 -76.89 13.20 -39.63
CA SER A 1046 -76.74 12.05 -38.73
C SER A 1046 -76.80 12.51 -37.27
N PRO A 1047 -77.57 11.84 -36.39
CA PRO A 1047 -77.78 12.29 -35.01
C PRO A 1047 -76.54 12.15 -34.09
N GLY A 1048 -75.49 11.42 -34.51
CA GLY A 1048 -74.31 11.12 -33.68
C GLY A 1048 -72.99 11.42 -34.38
N THR A 1049 -72.84 12.57 -35.02
CA THR A 1049 -71.55 12.98 -35.62
C THR A 1049 -70.70 13.71 -34.58
N THR A 1050 -69.47 13.26 -34.37
CA THR A 1050 -68.50 13.87 -33.44
C THR A 1050 -67.66 14.95 -34.15
N PRO A 1051 -67.68 16.22 -33.69
CA PRO A 1051 -66.72 17.24 -34.13
C PRO A 1051 -65.26 16.87 -33.80
N ASN A 1052 -64.32 17.46 -34.54
CA ASN A 1052 -62.90 17.27 -34.30
C ASN A 1052 -62.44 18.09 -33.06
N THR A 1053 -61.13 18.20 -32.85
CA THR A 1053 -60.53 19.00 -31.76
C THR A 1053 -60.22 20.45 -32.17
N SER A 1054 -60.50 20.84 -33.42
CA SER A 1054 -60.23 22.19 -33.91
C SER A 1054 -61.40 23.13 -33.59
N VAL A 1055 -61.13 24.27 -32.95
CA VAL A 1055 -62.12 25.33 -32.74
C VAL A 1055 -62.61 25.86 -34.09
N ASN A 1056 -63.92 25.86 -34.28
CA ASN A 1056 -64.58 26.48 -35.44
C ASN A 1056 -65.16 27.86 -35.10
N THR A 1057 -65.48 28.12 -33.83
CA THR A 1057 -65.93 29.44 -33.37
C THR A 1057 -65.77 29.60 -31.86
N THR A 1058 -65.66 30.84 -31.39
CA THR A 1058 -65.81 31.22 -29.98
C THR A 1058 -67.26 31.64 -29.63
N SER A 1059 -68.14 31.74 -30.64
CA SER A 1059 -69.54 32.14 -30.44
C SER A 1059 -70.40 31.01 -29.86
N THR A 1060 -71.22 31.34 -28.87
CA THR A 1060 -72.26 30.44 -28.33
C THR A 1060 -73.58 30.49 -29.11
N THR A 1061 -73.62 31.22 -30.22
CA THR A 1061 -74.74 31.24 -31.18
C THR A 1061 -74.21 30.98 -32.59
N VAL A 1062 -74.83 30.03 -33.28
CA VAL A 1062 -74.47 29.62 -34.65
C VAL A 1062 -75.70 29.53 -35.54
N SER A 1063 -75.52 29.80 -36.83
CA SER A 1063 -76.56 29.68 -37.84
C SER A 1063 -76.06 29.00 -39.11
N ARG A 1064 -76.98 28.33 -39.81
CA ARG A 1064 -76.74 27.71 -41.12
C ARG A 1064 -78.02 27.72 -41.94
N THR A 1065 -77.92 28.10 -43.22
CA THR A 1065 -78.97 27.83 -44.21
C THR A 1065 -78.94 26.35 -44.57
N ASN A 1066 -80.02 25.64 -44.28
CA ASN A 1066 -80.16 24.20 -44.46
C ASN A 1066 -81.10 23.89 -45.63
N SER A 1067 -80.72 22.95 -46.49
CA SER A 1067 -81.61 22.44 -47.55
C SER A 1067 -82.72 21.56 -46.98
N PRO A 1068 -83.86 21.37 -47.67
CA PRO A 1068 -84.93 20.50 -47.22
C PRO A 1068 -84.45 19.11 -46.77
N GLY A 1069 -84.88 18.69 -45.58
CA GLY A 1069 -84.33 17.53 -44.88
C GLY A 1069 -84.38 17.68 -43.35
N SER A 1070 -83.73 16.75 -42.64
CA SER A 1070 -83.58 16.76 -41.18
C SER A 1070 -82.13 16.97 -40.80
N TRP A 1071 -81.83 18.04 -40.05
CA TRP A 1071 -80.46 18.44 -39.70
C TRP A 1071 -80.24 18.47 -38.19
N TYR A 1072 -79.02 18.14 -37.77
CA TYR A 1072 -78.54 18.19 -36.41
C TYR A 1072 -77.33 19.12 -36.30
N LEU A 1073 -77.23 19.82 -35.17
CA LEU A 1073 -76.04 20.52 -34.72
C LEU A 1073 -75.30 19.64 -33.70
N HIS A 1074 -73.99 19.54 -33.86
CA HIS A 1074 -73.10 18.83 -32.93
C HIS A 1074 -72.01 19.79 -32.46
N VAL A 1075 -71.83 19.93 -31.14
CA VAL A 1075 -70.90 20.89 -30.53
C VAL A 1075 -70.01 20.18 -29.51
N ARG A 1076 -68.71 20.48 -29.53
CA ARG A 1076 -67.75 20.16 -28.47
C ARG A 1076 -67.10 21.44 -27.97
N THR A 1077 -66.84 21.52 -26.67
CA THR A 1077 -65.97 22.55 -26.08
C THR A 1077 -64.52 22.11 -26.25
N ILE A 1078 -63.63 23.03 -26.62
CA ILE A 1078 -62.18 22.86 -26.63
C ILE A 1078 -61.58 23.83 -25.59
N ASP A 1079 -60.69 23.34 -24.74
CA ASP A 1079 -59.92 24.17 -23.81
C ASP A 1079 -58.61 24.69 -24.43
N ARG A 1080 -57.80 25.42 -23.67
CA ARG A 1080 -56.52 25.98 -24.16
C ARG A 1080 -55.36 24.99 -24.11
N ALA A 1081 -55.51 23.84 -23.46
CA ALA A 1081 -54.56 22.73 -23.52
C ALA A 1081 -54.79 21.82 -24.74
N GLY A 1082 -55.92 21.98 -25.43
CA GLY A 1082 -56.33 21.17 -26.57
C GLY A 1082 -57.18 19.95 -26.19
N ASN A 1083 -57.62 19.82 -24.94
CA ASN A 1083 -58.61 18.81 -24.59
C ASN A 1083 -59.98 19.21 -25.14
N ALA A 1084 -60.78 18.20 -25.47
CA ALA A 1084 -62.10 18.39 -26.05
C ALA A 1084 -63.14 17.60 -25.28
N SER A 1085 -64.24 18.26 -24.89
CA SER A 1085 -65.37 17.66 -24.18
C SER A 1085 -65.97 16.49 -24.96
N GLY A 1086 -66.93 15.77 -24.35
CA GLY A 1086 -67.88 14.98 -25.14
C GLY A 1086 -68.73 15.86 -26.07
N THR A 1087 -69.62 15.25 -26.86
CA THR A 1087 -70.36 15.97 -27.91
C THR A 1087 -71.81 16.18 -27.52
N ALA A 1088 -72.21 17.44 -27.42
CA ALA A 1088 -73.61 17.81 -27.29
C ALA A 1088 -74.28 17.80 -28.68
N HIS A 1089 -75.22 16.87 -28.87
CA HIS A 1089 -75.98 16.67 -30.11
C HIS A 1089 -77.39 17.28 -29.99
N PHE A 1090 -77.84 18.07 -30.98
CA PHE A 1090 -79.13 18.78 -30.90
C PHE A 1090 -79.85 18.88 -32.26
N GLY A 1091 -81.12 18.49 -32.31
CA GLY A 1091 -81.96 18.39 -33.51
C GLY A 1091 -83.02 17.27 -33.38
N PRO A 1092 -83.74 16.90 -34.45
CA PRO A 1092 -83.62 17.42 -35.81
C PRO A 1092 -84.37 18.73 -36.04
N PHE A 1093 -83.81 19.59 -36.89
CA PHE A 1093 -84.49 20.72 -37.51
C PHE A 1093 -85.00 20.30 -38.88
N VAL A 1094 -86.28 20.54 -39.17
CA VAL A 1094 -86.95 19.99 -40.36
C VAL A 1094 -87.34 21.10 -41.32
N VAL A 1095 -86.71 21.12 -42.49
CA VAL A 1095 -86.90 22.14 -43.55
C VAL A 1095 -87.68 21.53 -44.71
N THR A 1096 -88.61 22.30 -45.29
CA THR A 1096 -89.51 21.88 -46.39
C THR A 1096 -89.60 22.92 -47.52
N ALA A 1097 -90.31 22.60 -48.61
CA ALA A 1097 -90.27 23.36 -49.87
C ALA A 1097 -91.57 24.09 -50.26
N THR A 1098 -92.61 24.04 -49.41
CA THR A 1098 -93.93 24.67 -49.65
C THR A 1098 -94.58 25.06 -48.34
N CYS A 1099 -95.19 26.25 -48.28
CA CYS A 1099 -95.76 26.79 -47.05
C CYS A 1099 -97.27 26.53 -46.96
N GLY A 1100 -97.73 26.05 -45.80
CA GLY A 1100 -99.14 25.85 -45.48
C GLY A 1100 -99.81 24.59 -46.02
N THR A 1101 -101.12 24.51 -45.82
CA THR A 1101 -101.95 23.33 -46.13
C THR A 1101 -103.23 23.71 -46.88
N ILE A 1102 -103.68 22.85 -47.80
CA ILE A 1102 -104.99 22.97 -48.46
C ILE A 1102 -106.08 22.52 -47.46
N TYR A 1103 -107.13 23.33 -47.28
CA TYR A 1103 -108.19 23.04 -46.30
C TYR A 1103 -109.63 23.04 -46.86
N CYS A 1104 -109.84 23.46 -48.11
CA CYS A 1104 -111.17 23.57 -48.71
C CYS A 1104 -111.08 23.53 -50.25
N ASN A 1105 -112.01 22.85 -50.93
CA ASN A 1105 -111.91 22.48 -52.34
C ASN A 1105 -112.74 23.39 -53.28
N SER A 1106 -112.30 23.49 -54.54
CA SER A 1106 -112.94 24.24 -55.64
C SER A 1106 -113.98 23.42 -56.42
N ASN A 1107 -114.88 24.14 -57.10
CA ASN A 1107 -115.75 23.57 -58.13
C ASN A 1107 -115.06 23.62 -59.51
N PRO A 1108 -115.49 22.81 -60.50
CA PRO A 1108 -115.08 22.96 -61.89
C PRO A 1108 -115.47 24.33 -62.46
N ASN A 1109 -114.65 24.85 -63.37
CA ASN A 1109 -114.91 26.08 -64.14
C ASN A 1109 -115.26 25.79 -65.60
N SER A 1110 -115.50 26.82 -66.43
CA SER A 1110 -115.86 26.66 -67.86
C SER A 1110 -114.88 25.86 -68.72
N SER A 1111 -113.62 25.63 -68.27
CA SER A 1111 -112.68 24.71 -68.94
C SER A 1111 -112.89 23.23 -68.58
N GLY A 1112 -113.78 22.93 -67.63
CA GLY A 1112 -113.94 21.61 -67.00
C GLY A 1112 -112.98 21.34 -65.83
N SER A 1113 -111.94 22.18 -65.63
CA SER A 1113 -110.95 22.00 -64.55
C SER A 1113 -111.39 22.63 -63.23
N THR A 1114 -110.97 22.05 -62.11
CA THR A 1114 -111.04 22.66 -60.76
C THR A 1114 -109.81 23.54 -60.53
N ALA A 1115 -109.98 24.83 -60.26
CA ALA A 1115 -108.85 25.75 -60.06
C ALA A 1115 -108.17 25.53 -58.69
N THR A 1116 -106.83 25.57 -58.63
CA THR A 1116 -106.05 25.24 -57.44
C THR A 1116 -105.15 26.38 -56.96
N MET A 1117 -104.63 26.26 -55.74
CA MET A 1117 -103.82 27.28 -55.06
C MET A 1117 -102.75 26.67 -54.15
N ARG A 1118 -101.55 27.28 -54.13
CA ARG A 1118 -100.42 26.96 -53.23
C ARG A 1118 -99.65 28.21 -52.79
N ALA A 1119 -98.75 28.08 -51.82
CA ALA A 1119 -97.80 29.13 -51.43
C ALA A 1119 -96.35 28.62 -51.28
N GLN A 1120 -95.38 29.51 -51.52
CA GLN A 1120 -93.94 29.27 -51.43
C GLN A 1120 -93.23 30.55 -50.95
N GLY A 1121 -92.13 30.41 -50.22
CA GLY A 1121 -91.44 31.50 -49.50
C GLY A 1121 -91.02 31.01 -48.11
N SER A 1122 -91.03 31.90 -47.12
CA SER A 1122 -90.93 31.57 -45.70
C SER A 1122 -92.32 31.52 -45.03
N ASP A 1123 -92.40 30.83 -43.89
CA ASP A 1123 -93.51 30.86 -42.94
C ASP A 1123 -93.21 31.74 -41.72
N ASP A 1124 -92.09 32.47 -41.72
CA ASP A 1124 -91.86 33.54 -40.76
C ASP A 1124 -92.66 34.78 -41.13
N ALA A 1125 -93.36 35.40 -40.16
CA ALA A 1125 -94.06 36.66 -40.45
C ALA A 1125 -93.08 37.83 -40.72
N SER A 1126 -91.84 37.74 -40.25
CA SER A 1126 -90.89 38.87 -40.27
C SER A 1126 -90.14 39.04 -41.59
N ASP A 1127 -89.86 37.95 -42.32
CA ASP A 1127 -89.15 37.98 -43.61
C ASP A 1127 -89.98 38.62 -44.74
N ASN A 1128 -91.31 38.59 -44.63
CA ASN A 1128 -92.25 39.15 -45.61
C ASN A 1128 -92.15 38.55 -47.04
N ASP A 1129 -91.43 37.44 -47.22
CA ASP A 1129 -91.32 36.71 -48.48
C ASP A 1129 -92.30 35.52 -48.52
N LEU A 1130 -93.52 35.76 -49.00
CA LEU A 1130 -94.47 34.69 -49.30
C LEU A 1130 -95.23 34.99 -50.60
N THR A 1131 -95.15 34.09 -51.57
CA THR A 1131 -95.90 34.16 -52.82
C THR A 1131 -97.03 33.14 -52.86
N VAL A 1132 -98.27 33.60 -53.14
CA VAL A 1132 -99.41 32.72 -53.44
C VAL A 1132 -99.64 32.63 -54.94
N GLN A 1133 -99.99 31.44 -55.42
CA GLN A 1133 -100.17 31.15 -56.84
C GLN A 1133 -101.49 30.41 -57.06
N ALA A 1134 -102.31 30.92 -57.98
CA ALA A 1134 -103.53 30.31 -58.49
C ALA A 1134 -103.27 29.63 -59.85
N LEU A 1135 -103.84 28.45 -60.04
CA LEU A 1135 -103.58 27.53 -61.14
C LEU A 1135 -104.90 26.96 -61.69
N GLN A 1136 -104.89 26.46 -62.93
CA GLN A 1136 -106.03 25.75 -63.56
C GLN A 1136 -107.32 26.58 -63.70
N LEU A 1137 -107.16 27.90 -63.88
CA LEU A 1137 -108.19 28.89 -64.21
C LEU A 1137 -108.55 28.79 -65.71
N PRO A 1138 -109.74 29.23 -66.17
CA PRO A 1138 -110.01 29.38 -67.59
C PRO A 1138 -109.11 30.48 -68.17
N THR A 1139 -108.63 30.30 -69.41
CA THR A 1139 -107.61 31.17 -70.01
C THR A 1139 -108.14 32.57 -70.32
N ASN A 1140 -107.25 33.56 -70.22
CA ASN A 1140 -107.49 34.99 -70.43
C ASN A 1140 -108.58 35.62 -69.54
N THR A 1141 -108.99 34.93 -68.46
CA THR A 1141 -109.97 35.44 -67.49
C THR A 1141 -109.32 36.35 -66.45
N VAL A 1142 -110.09 37.31 -65.93
CA VAL A 1142 -109.65 38.21 -64.87
C VAL A 1142 -110.09 37.71 -63.50
N GLY A 1143 -109.20 37.83 -62.52
CA GLY A 1143 -109.43 37.43 -61.14
C GLY A 1143 -108.57 38.22 -60.15
N TYR A 1144 -108.72 37.93 -58.86
CA TYR A 1144 -107.91 38.49 -57.80
C TYR A 1144 -107.91 37.58 -56.58
N PHE A 1145 -106.87 37.71 -55.76
CA PHE A 1145 -106.77 36.98 -54.51
C PHE A 1145 -107.69 37.56 -53.43
N LEU A 1146 -108.12 36.69 -52.54
CA LEU A 1146 -108.89 36.95 -51.33
C LEU A 1146 -108.08 36.48 -50.12
N ALA A 1147 -108.25 37.15 -48.99
CA ALA A 1147 -107.65 36.78 -47.72
C ALA A 1147 -108.68 36.83 -46.58
N SER A 1148 -108.55 35.96 -45.60
CA SER A 1148 -109.22 36.10 -44.31
C SER A 1148 -108.46 35.34 -43.22
N PRO A 1149 -108.38 35.87 -41.98
CA PRO A 1149 -107.98 35.06 -40.82
C PRO A 1149 -109.03 33.99 -40.47
N THR A 1150 -110.26 34.11 -41.00
CA THR A 1150 -111.40 33.23 -40.68
C THR A 1150 -111.73 32.30 -41.84
N ALA A 1151 -111.74 30.98 -41.59
CA ALA A 1151 -112.28 30.01 -42.55
C ALA A 1151 -113.80 30.18 -42.69
N GLY A 1152 -114.35 29.87 -43.86
CA GLY A 1152 -115.79 29.87 -44.09
C GLY A 1152 -116.17 28.91 -45.21
N PHE A 1153 -117.48 28.78 -45.46
CA PHE A 1153 -117.96 28.10 -46.65
C PHE A 1153 -119.29 28.69 -47.10
N VAL A 1154 -119.30 29.28 -48.30
CA VAL A 1154 -120.53 29.73 -48.98
C VAL A 1154 -120.50 29.18 -50.39
N ALA A 1155 -121.39 28.24 -50.70
CA ALA A 1155 -121.55 27.72 -52.05
C ALA A 1155 -122.25 28.73 -52.95
N ASN A 1156 -121.76 28.91 -54.18
CA ASN A 1156 -122.38 29.67 -55.27
C ASN A 1156 -122.84 31.10 -54.89
N PRO A 1157 -122.03 31.93 -54.21
CA PRO A 1157 -122.46 33.23 -53.69
C PRO A 1157 -122.72 34.24 -54.82
N VAL A 1158 -123.82 34.99 -54.71
CA VAL A 1158 -124.13 36.17 -55.55
C VAL A 1158 -123.99 35.91 -57.06
N GLY A 1159 -124.46 34.75 -57.53
CA GLY A 1159 -124.42 34.36 -58.95
C GLY A 1159 -123.10 33.74 -59.42
N SER A 1160 -122.19 33.41 -58.51
CA SER A 1160 -121.01 32.56 -58.76
C SER A 1160 -121.38 31.07 -58.86
N GLN A 1161 -120.56 30.28 -59.54
CA GLN A 1161 -120.59 28.81 -59.57
C GLN A 1161 -119.51 28.15 -58.70
N GLY A 1162 -118.70 28.93 -57.99
CA GLY A 1162 -117.66 28.42 -57.10
C GLY A 1162 -118.03 28.52 -55.63
N ASN A 1163 -117.29 27.83 -54.77
CA ASN A 1163 -117.44 27.92 -53.32
C ASN A 1163 -116.46 28.93 -52.74
N LEU A 1164 -116.94 29.87 -51.94
CA LEU A 1164 -116.11 30.80 -51.18
C LEU A 1164 -115.69 30.11 -49.86
N CYS A 1165 -114.41 29.76 -49.73
CA CYS A 1165 -113.81 29.03 -48.60
C CYS A 1165 -113.38 29.96 -47.44
N LEU A 1166 -113.66 31.27 -47.54
CA LEU A 1166 -113.27 32.29 -46.57
C LEU A 1166 -114.52 32.82 -45.86
N GLY A 1167 -114.37 33.20 -44.59
CA GLY A 1167 -115.45 33.71 -43.75
C GLY A 1167 -115.12 35.08 -43.13
N GLY A 1168 -116.11 35.66 -42.46
CA GLY A 1168 -115.94 36.92 -41.72
C GLY A 1168 -115.53 38.11 -42.59
N ASN A 1169 -114.49 38.83 -42.15
CA ASN A 1169 -113.98 40.04 -42.80
C ASN A 1169 -113.07 39.70 -43.99
N ILE A 1170 -113.67 39.19 -45.08
CA ILE A 1170 -112.94 38.74 -46.28
C ILE A 1170 -112.34 39.93 -47.05
N GLY A 1171 -111.02 40.04 -46.97
CA GLY A 1171 -110.22 40.97 -47.74
C GLY A 1171 -110.14 40.61 -49.22
N ARG A 1172 -109.92 41.64 -50.05
CA ARG A 1172 -109.84 41.49 -51.51
C ARG A 1172 -108.62 42.25 -52.03
N TYR A 1173 -107.76 41.56 -52.78
CA TYR A 1173 -106.73 42.20 -53.61
C TYR A 1173 -107.33 42.77 -54.91
N SER A 1174 -108.55 43.32 -54.87
CA SER A 1174 -109.30 43.75 -56.05
C SER A 1174 -108.80 45.06 -56.68
N ALA A 1175 -107.84 45.74 -56.05
CA ALA A 1175 -107.03 46.78 -56.70
C ALA A 1175 -105.96 46.18 -57.63
N THR A 1176 -105.61 44.90 -57.44
CA THR A 1176 -104.63 44.13 -58.20
C THR A 1176 -105.37 43.03 -58.96
N VAL A 1177 -106.20 43.43 -59.93
CA VAL A 1177 -106.88 42.48 -60.82
C VAL A 1177 -105.85 41.85 -61.76
N LEU A 1178 -105.64 40.55 -61.60
CA LEU A 1178 -104.73 39.74 -62.39
C LEU A 1178 -105.48 39.08 -63.56
N ASN A 1179 -104.76 38.72 -64.62
CA ASN A 1179 -105.29 37.95 -65.73
C ASN A 1179 -104.61 36.56 -65.77
N SER A 1180 -105.37 35.50 -66.00
CA SER A 1180 -104.88 34.12 -66.05
C SER A 1180 -104.05 33.78 -67.30
N GLY A 1181 -104.10 34.65 -68.32
CA GLY A 1181 -103.36 34.54 -69.58
C GLY A 1181 -103.64 33.24 -70.34
N ALA A 1182 -102.73 32.89 -71.26
CA ALA A 1182 -102.82 31.65 -72.01
C ALA A 1182 -102.57 30.38 -71.17
N THR A 1183 -101.97 30.51 -69.98
CA THR A 1183 -101.59 29.38 -69.11
C THR A 1183 -102.65 29.01 -68.06
N GLY A 1184 -103.70 29.83 -67.87
CA GLY A 1184 -104.72 29.57 -66.85
C GLY A 1184 -104.20 29.74 -65.42
N SER A 1185 -103.30 30.70 -65.18
CA SER A 1185 -102.60 30.85 -63.90
C SER A 1185 -102.22 32.30 -63.61
N PHE A 1186 -102.25 32.72 -62.35
CA PHE A 1186 -101.63 33.97 -61.90
C PHE A 1186 -101.07 33.84 -60.48
N GLN A 1187 -100.12 34.70 -60.09
CA GLN A 1187 -99.51 34.70 -58.76
C GLN A 1187 -99.37 36.11 -58.21
N LEU A 1188 -99.23 36.20 -56.89
CA LEU A 1188 -99.04 37.45 -56.16
C LEU A 1188 -98.05 37.21 -55.01
N ALA A 1189 -96.93 37.93 -55.02
CA ALA A 1189 -96.11 38.11 -53.83
C ALA A 1189 -96.95 38.91 -52.82
N LEU A 1190 -97.14 38.36 -51.62
CA LEU A 1190 -97.94 38.96 -50.58
C LEU A 1190 -97.09 39.90 -49.76
N ASN A 1191 -97.54 41.14 -49.60
CA ASN A 1191 -97.08 41.96 -48.48
C ASN A 1191 -97.82 41.48 -47.22
N LEU A 1192 -97.18 40.64 -46.43
CA LEU A 1192 -97.68 40.11 -45.16
C LEU A 1192 -97.92 41.22 -44.13
N ALA A 1193 -97.24 42.37 -44.23
CA ALA A 1193 -97.53 43.54 -43.39
C ALA A 1193 -98.80 44.31 -43.82
N ALA A 1194 -99.39 44.00 -44.99
CA ALA A 1194 -100.53 44.72 -45.56
C ALA A 1194 -101.55 43.80 -46.26
N ILE A 1195 -101.97 42.73 -45.58
CA ILE A 1195 -103.06 41.85 -46.00
C ILE A 1195 -104.38 42.66 -45.97
N PRO A 1196 -105.18 42.72 -47.05
CA PRO A 1196 -106.39 43.52 -47.09
C PRO A 1196 -107.50 42.92 -46.24
N THR A 1197 -108.45 43.77 -45.82
CA THR A 1197 -109.73 43.44 -45.17
C THR A 1197 -110.81 44.43 -45.68
N PRO A 1198 -112.11 44.23 -45.39
CA PRO A 1198 -113.15 45.21 -45.72
C PRO A 1198 -113.01 46.57 -45.03
N THR A 1199 -112.18 46.68 -43.99
CA THR A 1199 -112.07 47.88 -43.12
C THR A 1199 -110.67 48.54 -43.15
N GLY A 1200 -109.76 48.07 -44.01
CA GLY A 1200 -108.35 48.51 -44.06
C GLY A 1200 -107.41 47.33 -44.35
N SER A 1201 -106.12 47.49 -44.11
CA SER A 1201 -105.16 46.38 -44.12
C SER A 1201 -104.79 45.93 -42.69
N THR A 1202 -104.29 44.71 -42.58
CA THR A 1202 -103.81 44.07 -41.35
C THR A 1202 -102.51 43.31 -41.66
N SER A 1203 -101.75 42.91 -40.64
CA SER A 1203 -100.52 42.15 -40.83
C SER A 1203 -100.68 40.68 -40.44
N ALA A 1204 -99.85 39.81 -41.04
CA ALA A 1204 -99.44 38.57 -40.38
C ALA A 1204 -98.63 38.92 -39.13
N ALA A 1205 -98.63 37.98 -38.18
CA ALA A 1205 -97.81 38.01 -36.98
C ALA A 1205 -97.51 36.57 -36.54
N ALA A 1206 -96.49 36.40 -35.70
CA ALA A 1206 -96.18 35.14 -35.03
C ALA A 1206 -97.42 34.51 -34.39
N GLY A 1207 -97.66 33.23 -34.66
CA GLY A 1207 -98.83 32.47 -34.20
C GLY A 1207 -100.15 32.76 -34.93
N SER A 1208 -100.19 33.73 -35.86
CA SER A 1208 -101.41 34.00 -36.64
C SER A 1208 -101.60 32.99 -37.77
N THR A 1209 -102.85 32.59 -38.04
CA THR A 1209 -103.19 31.75 -39.21
C THR A 1209 -104.03 32.54 -40.20
N TYR A 1210 -103.47 32.83 -41.36
CA TYR A 1210 -104.21 33.45 -42.47
C TYR A 1210 -104.56 32.42 -43.54
N ARG A 1211 -105.65 32.71 -44.25
CA ARG A 1211 -106.21 31.84 -45.29
C ARG A 1211 -106.42 32.63 -46.56
N TRP A 1212 -106.07 32.02 -47.69
CA TRP A 1212 -106.19 32.61 -49.01
C TRP A 1212 -107.00 31.72 -49.95
N GLN A 1213 -107.62 32.37 -50.93
CA GLN A 1213 -108.34 31.79 -52.06
C GLN A 1213 -108.27 32.78 -53.22
N ALA A 1214 -108.37 32.37 -54.49
CA ALA A 1214 -108.58 33.31 -55.60
C ALA A 1214 -110.01 33.24 -56.11
N TRP A 1215 -110.55 34.41 -56.50
CA TRP A 1215 -111.79 34.56 -57.26
C TRP A 1215 -111.46 34.93 -58.71
N PHE A 1216 -112.25 34.44 -59.67
CA PHE A 1216 -112.07 34.75 -61.09
C PHE A 1216 -113.40 34.78 -61.86
N ARG A 1217 -113.47 35.55 -62.95
CA ARG A 1217 -114.61 35.51 -63.88
C ARG A 1217 -114.66 34.20 -64.65
N ASP A 1218 -115.87 33.74 -64.92
CA ASP A 1218 -116.16 32.45 -65.55
C ASP A 1218 -117.38 32.59 -66.47
N ALA A 1219 -117.65 31.64 -67.36
CA ALA A 1219 -118.78 31.73 -68.31
C ALA A 1219 -119.34 30.34 -68.68
N ASN A 1220 -120.45 29.94 -68.04
CA ASN A 1220 -121.00 28.59 -68.15
C ASN A 1220 -122.48 28.50 -67.72
N PRO A 1221 -123.45 28.34 -68.63
CA PRO A 1221 -123.42 28.72 -70.03
C PRO A 1221 -123.54 30.25 -70.23
N ALA A 1222 -123.77 31.00 -69.16
CA ALA A 1222 -123.82 32.46 -69.12
C ALA A 1222 -122.69 33.03 -68.25
N VAL A 1223 -122.42 34.34 -68.37
CA VAL A 1223 -121.33 35.02 -67.63
C VAL A 1223 -121.56 34.94 -66.12
N THR A 1224 -120.57 34.43 -65.40
CA THR A 1224 -120.59 34.14 -63.96
C THR A 1224 -119.18 34.35 -63.37
N SER A 1225 -118.84 33.68 -62.27
CA SER A 1225 -117.53 33.70 -61.61
C SER A 1225 -117.33 32.49 -60.71
N ASN A 1226 -116.10 32.18 -60.31
CA ASN A 1226 -115.74 30.93 -59.65
C ASN A 1226 -114.49 31.12 -58.75
N PHE A 1227 -114.06 30.09 -58.00
CA PHE A 1227 -113.00 30.19 -56.98
C PHE A 1227 -112.02 28.99 -56.98
N THR A 1228 -110.79 29.20 -56.48
CA THR A 1228 -109.79 28.12 -56.27
C THR A 1228 -110.05 27.29 -55.01
N ASN A 1229 -109.25 26.24 -54.76
CA ASN A 1229 -109.11 25.71 -53.40
C ASN A 1229 -108.62 26.81 -52.43
N GLY A 1230 -108.92 26.66 -51.15
CA GLY A 1230 -108.40 27.49 -50.07
C GLY A 1230 -107.12 26.89 -49.47
N ILE A 1231 -106.15 27.74 -49.12
CA ILE A 1231 -104.96 27.36 -48.35
C ILE A 1231 -104.92 28.10 -47.02
N GLN A 1232 -104.34 27.48 -45.98
CA GLN A 1232 -104.08 28.09 -44.68
C GLN A 1232 -102.59 27.99 -44.32
N ILE A 1233 -102.04 29.07 -43.79
CA ILE A 1233 -100.63 29.17 -43.36
C ILE A 1233 -100.64 29.71 -41.94
N LEU A 1234 -100.03 28.96 -41.02
CA LEU A 1234 -99.61 29.45 -39.71
C LEU A 1234 -98.27 30.15 -39.89
N PHE A 1235 -98.15 31.38 -39.40
CA PHE A 1235 -96.88 32.07 -39.35
C PHE A 1235 -96.22 31.89 -37.99
N TYR A 1236 -94.90 31.84 -37.98
CA TYR A 1236 -94.06 31.84 -36.78
C TYR A 1236 -93.55 33.24 -36.42
#